data_AF-A0A6M3HU64-F1
#
_entry.id   AF-A0A6M3HU64-F1
#
_cell.length_a   1.000
_cell.length_b   1.000
_cell.length_c   1.000
_cell.angle_alpha   90.00
_cell.angle_beta   90.00
_cell.angle_gamma   90.00
#
_symmetry.space_group_name_H-M   'P 1'
#
loop_
_entity.id
_entity.type
_entity.pdbx_description
1 polymer ?
#
loop_
_entity_poly.entity_id
_entity_poly.type
_entity_poly.pdbx_seq_one_letter_code
_entity_poly.pdbx_strand_id
1 'polypeptide(L)'
;MKKEILKKGSLLSLGLLSFNLLKAADYPLKIINNTNVIDDTYITVVDGANIYTVNNDGSLTKGPLLGKAYLQDYSKSIGTTGDFTIKLPDPFVSGRIYVSIGHPLGGVASSIPFYSTNSSDSNYYMSQVVYDKFELTWQSGVLYIDPTSVDFFGIPITIQNPSPIVVSDLTESGYPLGMSWSQIMNKAVPEMPTGVYSENQTTWSSLVFNDSGSNPIRIISPSGIATSPGATNSLGSQKNIANDPPATGTSYLLQTISSTSYLNNLISYYTDTSNQLAFDVSQLNQPAYPQTIIFKDVVYFANGISANSQCSQKINGYDSQGRPIYGAYANSSDCWEFIPKVCADTTDLSTCTTPTGNQSILQKEYIPMDYVSSFDFFSPGQWPFDNNNILPKVYTTVATIQTNHPAKGLIAESLTALFSAGLLPVSNSQIYNIAIDKDSLKNIINSNEDILYKNNSANGSLTDKGPWFSQYSKVIHSLCYDKASGDLCTNATAPSDKQYPTVYTFAFDDFLAQDGTLTSNNISNPITVTINDMSGYPQTTPGTPPRPNISVDTPTVVSGTLLNCQDERPSQTCSIAAVFTTKNTPEEILGSYIVQASPITSTANGSNCHRIGQSSWAQCGGIAPTNINTISVTKVSGPDSSANYTYKVTSEVPRDQIEQVVTGAVWKNCPNSTTQNKFKYYVSVSDGTTTIAAESPNTSIYHNIPGCAVPN
;
A
#
# COMPACT_ATOMS: atom_id res chain seq x y z
N MET A 1 15.80 42.17 -49.01
CA MET A 1 14.86 43.22 -49.47
C MET A 1 13.49 42.56 -49.64
N LYS A 2 12.53 42.78 -48.73
CA LYS A 2 11.29 43.58 -48.92
C LYS A 2 10.55 43.21 -50.23
N LYS A 3 9.29 42.76 -50.27
CA LYS A 3 8.10 43.26 -49.56
C LYS A 3 6.90 42.29 -49.69
N GLU A 4 6.04 42.31 -48.66
CA GLU A 4 4.68 41.75 -48.59
C GLU A 4 3.72 42.29 -49.67
N ILE A 5 2.67 41.52 -49.99
CA ILE A 5 1.27 42.02 -50.07
C ILE A 5 0.30 40.95 -49.53
N LEU A 6 -0.59 41.41 -48.64
CA LEU A 6 -1.66 40.71 -47.92
C LEU A 6 -3.01 40.64 -48.70
N LYS A 7 -3.79 39.60 -48.36
CA LYS A 7 -5.26 39.50 -48.12
C LYS A 7 -6.29 39.59 -49.26
N LYS A 8 -7.07 38.50 -49.39
CA LYS A 8 -8.52 38.30 -49.10
C LYS A 8 -8.84 36.85 -49.50
N GLY A 9 -9.41 35.93 -48.72
CA GLY A 9 -10.43 36.01 -47.68
C GLY A 9 -11.53 35.02 -48.08
N SER A 10 -11.47 33.79 -47.57
CA SER A 10 -12.60 32.85 -47.58
C SER A 10 -12.61 32.10 -46.25
N LEU A 11 -13.66 32.36 -45.47
CA LEU A 11 -14.02 31.62 -44.27
C LEU A 11 -14.32 30.17 -44.66
N LEU A 12 -13.51 29.24 -44.18
CA LEU A 12 -13.89 27.83 -44.06
C LEU A 12 -14.07 27.54 -42.58
N SER A 13 -15.27 27.09 -42.25
CA SER A 13 -15.73 26.70 -40.93
C SER A 13 -14.74 25.74 -40.27
N LEU A 14 -14.12 26.15 -39.17
CA LEU A 14 -13.60 25.20 -38.19
C LEU A 14 -14.79 24.50 -37.56
N GLY A 15 -15.14 23.34 -38.10
CA GLY A 15 -15.89 22.34 -37.35
C GLY A 15 -15.04 21.96 -36.15
N LEU A 16 -15.60 22.12 -34.95
CA LEU A 16 -15.07 21.51 -33.74
C LEU A 16 -15.00 19.99 -33.97
N LEU A 17 -13.83 19.50 -34.35
CA LEU A 17 -13.45 18.13 -34.07
C LEU A 17 -13.23 18.07 -32.56
N SER A 18 -14.26 17.64 -31.85
CA SER A 18 -14.13 17.10 -30.51
C SER A 18 -13.04 16.02 -30.56
N PHE A 19 -11.88 16.33 -29.97
CA PHE A 19 -10.91 15.32 -29.57
C PHE A 19 -11.60 14.43 -28.53
N ASN A 20 -12.34 13.43 -28.99
CA ASN A 20 -12.52 12.23 -28.20
C ASN A 20 -11.10 11.67 -28.07
N LEU A 21 -10.45 11.90 -26.93
CA LEU A 21 -9.32 11.07 -26.53
C LEU A 21 -9.81 9.62 -26.66
N LEU A 22 -9.28 8.87 -27.63
CA LEU A 22 -9.46 7.44 -27.70
C LEU A 22 -9.03 6.89 -26.34
N LYS A 23 -9.99 6.40 -25.54
CA LYS A 23 -9.70 5.65 -24.32
C LYS A 23 -8.75 4.53 -24.72
N ALA A 24 -7.58 4.45 -24.09
CA ALA A 24 -6.69 3.31 -24.29
C ALA A 24 -7.47 2.02 -23.98
N ALA A 25 -7.21 0.96 -24.76
CA ALA A 25 -7.90 -0.31 -24.57
C ALA A 25 -7.60 -0.89 -23.18
N ASP A 26 -8.60 -1.46 -22.53
CA ASP A 26 -8.40 -2.17 -21.27
C ASP A 26 -7.52 -3.41 -21.52
N TYR A 27 -6.57 -3.71 -20.63
CA TYR A 27 -5.69 -4.87 -20.78
C TYR A 27 -6.41 -6.16 -20.35
N PRO A 28 -6.52 -7.20 -21.20
CA PRO A 28 -7.25 -8.43 -20.88
C PRO A 28 -6.34 -9.44 -20.14
N LEU A 29 -6.13 -9.25 -18.85
CA LEU A 29 -5.33 -10.16 -18.02
C LEU A 29 -6.07 -11.50 -17.83
N LYS A 30 -5.46 -12.60 -18.27
CA LYS A 30 -6.03 -13.95 -18.11
C LYS A 30 -5.62 -14.54 -16.76
N ILE A 31 -6.56 -15.10 -16.03
CA ILE A 31 -6.36 -15.87 -14.80
C ILE A 31 -6.85 -17.29 -15.03
N ILE A 32 -5.99 -18.28 -14.79
CA ILE A 32 -6.32 -19.70 -14.88
C ILE A 32 -6.41 -20.25 -13.46
N ASN A 33 -7.57 -20.80 -13.11
CA ASN A 33 -7.74 -21.58 -11.91
C ASN A 33 -7.33 -23.03 -12.17
N ASN A 34 -6.10 -23.37 -11.76
CA ASN A 34 -5.53 -24.72 -11.82
C ASN A 34 -5.31 -25.28 -10.40
N THR A 35 -6.18 -24.89 -9.46
CA THR A 35 -6.01 -25.23 -8.04
C THR A 35 -6.24 -26.71 -7.74
N ASN A 36 -6.96 -27.44 -8.60
CA ASN A 36 -7.25 -28.87 -8.44
C ASN A 36 -7.87 -29.26 -7.09
N VAL A 37 -8.58 -28.33 -6.45
CA VAL A 37 -9.30 -28.56 -5.19
C VAL A 37 -10.81 -28.39 -5.38
N ILE A 38 -11.59 -28.92 -4.42
CA ILE A 38 -13.05 -28.86 -4.46
C ILE A 38 -13.62 -27.49 -4.07
N ASP A 39 -12.77 -26.67 -3.46
CA ASP A 39 -13.13 -25.39 -2.87
C ASP A 39 -13.05 -24.26 -3.91
N ASP A 40 -13.97 -23.31 -3.79
CA ASP A 40 -14.00 -22.15 -4.69
C ASP A 40 -12.74 -21.30 -4.53
N THR A 41 -12.28 -20.74 -5.65
CA THR A 41 -11.23 -19.74 -5.69
C THR A 41 -11.85 -18.36 -5.86
N TYR A 42 -11.35 -17.40 -5.10
CA TYR A 42 -11.84 -16.03 -5.09
C TYR A 42 -10.73 -15.06 -5.48
N ILE A 43 -11.10 -13.98 -6.17
CA ILE A 43 -10.21 -12.86 -6.47
C ILE A 43 -10.74 -11.57 -5.85
N THR A 44 -9.83 -10.73 -5.34
CA THR A 44 -10.12 -9.36 -4.88
C THR A 44 -9.16 -8.40 -5.54
N VAL A 45 -9.69 -7.37 -6.20
CA VAL A 45 -8.90 -6.45 -7.05
C VAL A 45 -8.84 -5.07 -6.41
N VAL A 46 -7.63 -4.53 -6.26
CA VAL A 46 -7.38 -3.19 -5.72
C VAL A 46 -6.37 -2.43 -6.57
N ASP A 47 -6.47 -1.11 -6.61
CA ASP A 47 -5.39 -0.20 -7.02
C ASP A 47 -4.77 0.51 -5.80
N GLY A 48 -3.82 1.41 -6.03
CA GLY A 48 -3.15 2.15 -4.94
C GLY A 48 -4.09 2.99 -4.04
N ALA A 49 -5.37 3.12 -4.38
CA ALA A 49 -6.34 3.91 -3.63
C ALA A 49 -7.70 3.22 -3.38
N ASN A 50 -8.16 2.33 -4.26
CA ASN A 50 -9.56 1.85 -4.31
C ASN A 50 -9.63 0.32 -4.40
N ILE A 51 -10.69 -0.23 -3.83
CA ILE A 51 -11.12 -1.61 -4.13
C ILE A 51 -12.06 -1.61 -5.34
N TYR A 52 -12.15 -2.73 -6.05
CA TYR A 52 -13.02 -2.89 -7.22
C TYR A 52 -14.01 -4.04 -7.04
N THR A 53 -15.23 -3.84 -7.55
CA THR A 53 -16.16 -4.93 -7.81
C THR A 53 -15.82 -5.53 -9.17
N VAL A 54 -15.61 -6.84 -9.22
CA VAL A 54 -15.31 -7.58 -10.47
C VAL A 54 -16.61 -8.10 -11.06
N ASN A 55 -16.97 -7.62 -12.25
CA ASN A 55 -18.18 -8.05 -12.95
C ASN A 55 -18.00 -9.41 -13.64
N ASN A 56 -19.09 -10.08 -13.99
CA ASN A 56 -19.06 -11.39 -14.65
C ASN A 56 -18.34 -11.40 -16.01
N ASP A 57 -18.27 -10.26 -16.69
CA ASP A 57 -17.58 -10.10 -17.97
C ASP A 57 -16.10 -9.70 -17.81
N GLY A 58 -15.59 -9.64 -16.57
CA GLY A 58 -14.22 -9.24 -16.27
C GLY A 58 -14.01 -7.73 -16.13
N SER A 59 -15.00 -6.90 -16.43
CA SER A 59 -14.87 -5.45 -16.24
C SER A 59 -14.81 -5.09 -14.76
N LEU A 60 -14.06 -4.04 -14.44
CA LEU A 60 -13.87 -3.57 -13.07
C LEU A 60 -14.73 -2.33 -12.81
N THR A 61 -15.63 -2.43 -11.83
CA THR A 61 -16.38 -1.27 -11.32
C THR A 61 -15.64 -0.71 -10.11
N LYS A 62 -15.22 0.54 -10.19
CA LYS A 62 -14.51 1.22 -9.11
C LYS A 62 -15.37 1.31 -7.85
N GLY A 63 -14.88 0.75 -6.75
CA GLY A 63 -15.48 0.79 -5.42
C GLY A 63 -14.90 1.90 -4.53
N PRO A 64 -15.13 1.84 -3.21
CA PRO A 64 -14.66 2.84 -2.26
C PRO A 64 -13.13 2.82 -2.06
N LEU A 65 -12.64 3.82 -1.32
CA LEU A 65 -11.24 3.88 -0.89
C LEU A 65 -10.89 2.68 0.01
N LEU A 66 -9.68 2.16 -0.09
CA LEU A 66 -9.23 0.97 0.65
C LEU A 66 -9.42 1.08 2.17
N GLY A 67 -9.13 2.24 2.76
CA GLY A 67 -9.32 2.48 4.19
C GLY A 67 -10.79 2.44 4.66
N LYS A 68 -11.75 2.46 3.72
CA LYS A 68 -13.20 2.40 3.96
C LYS A 68 -13.87 1.17 3.36
N ALA A 69 -13.16 0.43 2.51
CA ALA A 69 -13.59 -0.84 1.92
C ALA A 69 -13.59 -1.99 2.94
N TYR A 70 -13.07 -1.75 4.15
CA TYR A 70 -13.08 -2.73 5.21
C TYR A 70 -14.52 -3.18 5.45
N LEU A 71 -14.71 -4.50 5.54
CA LEU A 71 -15.91 -5.16 6.03
C LEU A 71 -17.04 -5.43 5.01
N GLN A 72 -16.83 -5.07 3.74
CA GLN A 72 -17.70 -5.50 2.64
C GLN A 72 -16.92 -6.47 1.74
N ASP A 73 -17.58 -7.57 1.36
CA ASP A 73 -16.99 -8.54 0.46
C ASP A 73 -17.04 -8.04 -0.99
N TYR A 74 -15.87 -7.72 -1.54
CA TYR A 74 -15.66 -7.39 -2.95
C TYR A 74 -15.11 -8.58 -3.75
N SER A 75 -14.96 -9.73 -3.09
CA SER A 75 -14.37 -10.90 -3.71
C SER A 75 -15.29 -11.46 -4.79
N LYS A 76 -14.70 -11.93 -5.88
CA LYS A 76 -15.38 -12.61 -6.97
C LYS A 76 -14.94 -14.06 -6.99
N SER A 77 -15.89 -14.99 -6.80
CA SER A 77 -15.63 -16.40 -7.08
C SER A 77 -15.39 -16.58 -8.59
N ILE A 78 -14.28 -17.26 -8.91
CA ILE A 78 -13.94 -17.74 -10.25
C ILE A 78 -14.14 -19.27 -10.35
N GLY A 79 -14.87 -19.86 -9.40
CA GLY A 79 -15.18 -21.29 -9.33
C GLY A 79 -14.00 -22.15 -8.87
N THR A 80 -14.06 -23.45 -9.14
CA THR A 80 -13.05 -24.45 -8.76
C THR A 80 -12.07 -24.79 -9.87
N THR A 81 -12.40 -24.49 -11.12
CA THR A 81 -11.56 -24.72 -12.31
C THR A 81 -11.91 -23.73 -13.43
N GLY A 82 -10.97 -23.49 -14.35
CA GLY A 82 -11.23 -22.79 -15.62
C GLY A 82 -10.57 -21.42 -15.72
N ASP A 83 -10.91 -20.72 -16.80
CA ASP A 83 -10.29 -19.44 -17.15
C ASP A 83 -11.23 -18.27 -16.82
N PHE A 84 -10.68 -17.23 -16.20
CA PHE A 84 -11.34 -15.94 -15.98
C PHE A 84 -10.47 -14.82 -16.55
N THR A 85 -11.05 -13.79 -17.17
CA THR A 85 -10.29 -12.67 -17.72
C THR A 85 -10.71 -11.38 -17.04
N ILE A 86 -9.76 -10.64 -16.49
CA ILE A 86 -9.98 -9.31 -15.93
C ILE A 86 -9.60 -8.27 -16.98
N LYS A 87 -10.40 -7.21 -17.12
CA LYS A 87 -10.14 -6.08 -18.01
C LYS A 87 -9.60 -4.91 -17.18
N LEU A 88 -8.28 -4.73 -17.19
CA LEU A 88 -7.61 -3.68 -16.43
C LEU A 88 -7.77 -2.32 -17.13
N PRO A 89 -8.33 -1.29 -16.48
CA PRO A 89 -8.46 0.04 -17.08
C PRO A 89 -7.09 0.73 -17.18
N ASP A 90 -6.88 1.58 -18.18
CA ASP A 90 -5.71 2.49 -18.21
C ASP A 90 -6.12 3.87 -17.66
N PRO A 91 -5.52 4.36 -16.56
CA PRO A 91 -4.45 3.74 -15.78
C PRO A 91 -4.97 2.85 -14.63
N PHE A 92 -4.25 1.77 -14.34
CA PHE A 92 -4.38 0.93 -13.16
C PHE A 92 -3.00 0.82 -12.51
N VAL A 93 -2.76 1.60 -11.45
CA VAL A 93 -1.42 1.84 -10.89
C VAL A 93 -1.36 1.34 -9.45
N SER A 94 -0.22 0.73 -9.09
CA SER A 94 -0.01 0.13 -7.77
C SER A 94 -1.10 -0.89 -7.43
N GLY A 95 -1.44 -1.69 -8.43
CA GLY A 95 -2.47 -2.71 -8.39
C GLY A 95 -2.04 -3.93 -7.61
N ARG A 96 -3.00 -4.55 -6.92
CA ARG A 96 -2.85 -5.90 -6.36
C ARG A 96 -4.09 -6.70 -6.69
N ILE A 97 -3.88 -7.95 -7.10
CA ILE A 97 -4.96 -8.92 -7.22
C ILE A 97 -4.66 -10.01 -6.21
N TYR A 98 -5.49 -10.05 -5.19
CA TYR A 98 -5.44 -11.09 -4.17
C TYR A 98 -6.22 -12.30 -4.67
N VAL A 99 -5.69 -13.48 -4.39
CA VAL A 99 -6.31 -14.77 -4.66
C VAL A 99 -6.50 -15.49 -3.33
N SER A 100 -7.67 -16.06 -3.07
CA SER A 100 -7.92 -16.88 -1.88
C SER A 100 -8.69 -18.16 -2.20
N ILE A 101 -8.47 -19.20 -1.40
CA ILE A 101 -9.05 -20.54 -1.59
C ILE A 101 -10.03 -20.88 -0.46
N GLY A 102 -11.21 -21.41 -0.82
CA GLY A 102 -12.28 -21.84 0.07
C GLY A 102 -13.07 -20.70 0.71
N HIS A 103 -12.42 -19.58 1.00
CA HIS A 103 -13.04 -18.42 1.65
C HIS A 103 -12.67 -17.13 0.92
N PRO A 104 -13.62 -16.19 0.75
CA PRO A 104 -13.32 -14.84 0.24
C PRO A 104 -12.44 -14.07 1.25
N LEU A 105 -11.83 -12.95 0.86
CA LEU A 105 -11.04 -12.14 1.81
C LEU A 105 -11.88 -11.16 2.66
N GLY A 106 -13.13 -10.88 2.26
CA GLY A 106 -14.03 -10.00 3.02
C GLY A 106 -13.65 -8.51 2.99
N GLY A 107 -12.83 -8.10 2.00
CA GLY A 107 -12.27 -6.75 1.84
C GLY A 107 -10.76 -6.69 2.12
N VAL A 108 -10.08 -5.64 1.63
CA VAL A 108 -8.64 -5.41 1.86
C VAL A 108 -8.47 -4.00 2.41
N ALA A 109 -8.05 -3.88 3.68
CA ALA A 109 -7.70 -2.60 4.28
C ALA A 109 -6.18 -2.51 4.44
N SER A 110 -5.58 -1.42 3.95
CA SER A 110 -4.13 -1.20 3.99
C SER A 110 -3.55 -1.03 5.40
N SER A 111 -4.38 -0.87 6.43
CA SER A 111 -3.97 -0.61 7.81
C SER A 111 -4.08 -1.82 8.74
N ILE A 112 -4.51 -2.98 8.24
CA ILE A 112 -4.81 -4.14 9.09
C ILE A 112 -3.71 -5.21 8.97
N PRO A 113 -3.27 -5.79 10.10
CA PRO A 113 -2.25 -6.83 10.11
C PRO A 113 -2.69 -8.04 9.26
N PHE A 114 -1.84 -8.48 8.35
CA PHE A 114 -2.10 -9.64 7.47
C PHE A 114 -2.20 -10.98 8.22
N TYR A 115 -1.76 -11.02 9.48
CA TYR A 115 -1.86 -12.17 10.38
C TYR A 115 -1.98 -11.73 11.85
N SER A 116 -2.62 -12.57 12.67
CA SER A 116 -2.77 -12.42 14.12
C SER A 116 -1.66 -13.14 14.90
N THR A 117 -1.63 -12.98 16.21
CA THR A 117 -0.79 -13.80 17.10
C THR A 117 -1.14 -15.27 17.14
N ASN A 118 -2.40 -15.59 16.82
CA ASN A 118 -2.95 -16.92 16.83
C ASN A 118 -3.91 -17.06 15.65
N SER A 119 -3.76 -18.12 14.87
CA SER A 119 -4.65 -18.47 13.77
C SER A 119 -6.09 -18.78 14.21
N SER A 120 -6.40 -18.90 15.49
CA SER A 120 -7.79 -18.96 15.97
C SER A 120 -8.39 -17.59 16.32
N ASP A 121 -7.66 -16.48 16.13
CA ASP A 121 -8.16 -15.15 16.46
C ASP A 121 -9.19 -14.68 15.42
N SER A 122 -10.46 -14.85 15.75
CA SER A 122 -11.59 -14.42 14.92
C SER A 122 -11.66 -12.92 14.65
N ASN A 123 -10.89 -12.08 15.36
CA ASN A 123 -10.74 -10.65 15.03
C ASN A 123 -9.86 -10.42 13.80
N TYR A 124 -9.09 -11.41 13.37
CA TYR A 124 -8.17 -11.35 12.23
C TYR A 124 -8.55 -12.39 11.19
N TYR A 125 -9.72 -12.23 10.58
CA TYR A 125 -10.24 -13.15 9.57
C TYR A 125 -9.23 -13.53 8.48
N MET A 126 -8.50 -12.56 7.92
CA MET A 126 -7.49 -12.81 6.89
C MET A 126 -6.32 -13.70 7.36
N SER A 127 -6.04 -13.80 8.66
CA SER A 127 -5.01 -14.72 9.17
C SER A 127 -5.41 -16.18 9.00
N GLN A 128 -6.72 -16.46 8.92
CA GLN A 128 -7.28 -17.80 8.79
C GLN A 128 -7.53 -18.22 7.34
N VAL A 129 -7.48 -17.30 6.39
CA VAL A 129 -7.73 -17.60 4.97
C VAL A 129 -6.41 -18.00 4.30
N VAL A 130 -6.42 -19.02 3.44
CA VAL A 130 -5.27 -19.30 2.56
C VAL A 130 -5.37 -18.37 1.36
N TYR A 131 -4.46 -17.42 1.26
CA TYR A 131 -4.46 -16.41 0.21
C TYR A 131 -3.04 -15.96 -0.14
N ASP A 132 -2.92 -15.37 -1.31
CA ASP A 132 -1.71 -14.69 -1.78
C ASP A 132 -2.08 -13.58 -2.77
N LYS A 133 -1.08 -12.95 -3.38
CA LYS A 133 -1.26 -11.83 -4.31
C LYS A 133 -0.18 -11.78 -5.39
N PHE A 134 -0.50 -11.06 -6.45
CA PHE A 134 0.47 -10.56 -7.41
C PHE A 134 0.25 -9.07 -7.61
N GLU A 135 1.33 -8.35 -7.88
CA GLU A 135 1.32 -6.89 -8.04
C GLU A 135 1.42 -6.51 -9.51
N LEU A 136 0.80 -5.39 -9.88
CA LEU A 136 0.80 -4.94 -11.26
C LEU A 136 0.55 -3.45 -11.43
N THR A 137 1.07 -2.91 -12.53
CA THR A 137 0.72 -1.59 -13.04
C THR A 137 0.48 -1.67 -14.54
N TRP A 138 -0.72 -1.30 -14.99
CA TRP A 138 -1.06 -1.05 -16.39
C TRP A 138 -1.20 0.45 -16.60
N GLN A 139 -0.26 1.05 -17.30
CA GLN A 139 -0.29 2.48 -17.56
C GLN A 139 0.39 2.80 -18.89
N SER A 140 -0.21 3.68 -19.67
CA SER A 140 0.36 4.18 -20.94
C SER A 140 0.72 3.04 -21.92
N GLY A 141 -0.10 1.99 -21.97
CA GLY A 141 0.11 0.87 -22.88
C GLY A 141 1.18 -0.15 -22.45
N VAL A 142 1.71 -0.07 -21.23
CA VAL A 142 2.69 -1.03 -20.69
C VAL A 142 2.17 -1.63 -19.38
N LEU A 143 2.21 -2.96 -19.30
CA LEU A 143 1.94 -3.75 -18.11
C LEU A 143 3.28 -4.14 -17.48
N TYR A 144 3.42 -3.84 -16.20
CA TYR A 144 4.40 -4.45 -15.29
C TYR A 144 3.62 -5.36 -14.35
N ILE A 145 4.07 -6.59 -14.16
CA ILE A 145 3.41 -7.57 -13.29
C ILE A 145 4.44 -8.51 -12.69
N ASP A 146 4.31 -8.78 -11.39
CA ASP A 146 5.22 -9.65 -10.66
C ASP A 146 4.47 -10.55 -9.67
N PRO A 147 4.94 -11.80 -9.47
CA PRO A 147 4.54 -12.61 -8.33
C PRO A 147 5.35 -12.15 -7.12
N THR A 148 4.70 -11.96 -5.97
CA THR A 148 5.39 -11.45 -4.79
C THR A 148 5.22 -12.38 -3.60
N SER A 149 6.33 -12.65 -2.92
CA SER A 149 6.41 -13.29 -1.63
C SER A 149 7.20 -12.42 -0.63
N VAL A 150 7.24 -11.10 -0.88
CA VAL A 150 7.92 -10.10 -0.03
C VAL A 150 7.29 -10.03 1.34
N ASP A 151 5.98 -10.26 1.48
CA ASP A 151 5.32 -10.34 2.79
C ASP A 151 5.24 -11.79 3.30
N PHE A 152 4.88 -12.74 2.43
CA PHE A 152 4.72 -14.15 2.75
C PHE A 152 4.53 -14.98 1.48
N PHE A 153 4.72 -16.28 1.59
CA PHE A 153 4.22 -17.27 0.64
C PHE A 153 2.94 -17.92 1.18
N GLY A 154 1.87 -17.95 0.38
CA GLY A 154 0.60 -18.60 0.71
C GLY A 154 0.01 -19.45 -0.41
N ILE A 155 0.09 -19.02 -1.68
CA ILE A 155 -0.44 -19.73 -2.85
C ILE A 155 0.63 -19.72 -3.97
N PRO A 156 0.98 -20.87 -4.57
CA PRO A 156 1.84 -20.89 -5.73
C PRO A 156 1.16 -20.25 -6.93
N ILE A 157 1.73 -19.15 -7.41
CA ILE A 157 1.27 -18.42 -8.59
C ILE A 157 2.37 -18.49 -9.65
N THR A 158 1.99 -18.84 -10.89
CA THR A 158 2.85 -18.74 -12.08
C THR A 158 2.32 -17.64 -12.98
N ILE A 159 3.19 -16.81 -13.53
CA ILE A 159 2.84 -15.79 -14.51
C ILE A 159 3.58 -16.08 -15.81
N GLN A 160 2.85 -16.17 -16.92
CA GLN A 160 3.39 -16.46 -18.24
C GLN A 160 3.16 -15.30 -19.18
N ASN A 161 4.24 -14.82 -19.79
CA ASN A 161 4.26 -13.75 -20.76
C ASN A 161 4.67 -14.30 -22.14
N PRO A 162 3.71 -14.56 -23.03
CA PRO A 162 4.00 -15.17 -24.31
C PRO A 162 4.58 -14.18 -25.33
N SER A 163 4.67 -12.89 -24.98
CA SER A 163 5.16 -11.83 -25.87
C SER A 163 5.75 -10.67 -25.05
N PRO A 164 6.93 -10.86 -24.44
CA PRO A 164 7.62 -9.80 -23.72
C PRO A 164 8.00 -8.65 -24.65
N ILE A 165 8.15 -7.45 -24.09
CA ILE A 165 8.54 -6.24 -24.85
C ILE A 165 9.93 -6.43 -25.45
N VAL A 166 10.86 -7.00 -24.67
CA VAL A 166 12.19 -7.39 -25.14
C VAL A 166 12.23 -8.92 -25.24
N VAL A 167 12.64 -9.43 -26.41
CA VAL A 167 12.61 -10.87 -26.71
C VAL A 167 13.49 -11.72 -25.78
N SER A 168 14.50 -11.11 -25.17
CA SER A 168 15.39 -11.76 -24.19
C SER A 168 14.86 -11.74 -22.76
N ASP A 169 13.77 -11.04 -22.47
CA ASP A 169 13.21 -10.98 -21.12
C ASP A 169 12.56 -12.31 -20.74
N LEU A 170 12.36 -12.51 -19.44
CA LEU A 170 11.66 -13.67 -18.89
C LEU A 170 10.27 -13.82 -19.52
N THR A 171 9.92 -15.05 -19.88
CA THR A 171 8.60 -15.41 -20.40
C THR A 171 7.74 -16.13 -19.36
N GLU A 172 8.32 -16.49 -18.22
CA GLU A 172 7.65 -17.14 -17.10
C GLU A 172 8.28 -16.66 -15.79
N SER A 173 7.44 -16.43 -14.78
CA SER A 173 7.86 -16.10 -13.42
C SER A 173 6.91 -16.70 -12.38
N GLY A 174 7.30 -16.60 -11.11
CA GLY A 174 6.58 -17.19 -9.99
C GLY A 174 7.07 -18.59 -9.68
N TYR A 175 6.19 -19.41 -9.11
CA TYR A 175 6.49 -20.82 -8.84
C TYR A 175 6.39 -21.63 -10.14
N PRO A 176 7.20 -22.68 -10.35
CA PRO A 176 7.11 -23.52 -11.55
C PRO A 176 5.71 -24.07 -11.77
N LEU A 177 5.22 -24.00 -13.01
CA LEU A 177 3.88 -24.47 -13.36
C LEU A 177 3.73 -25.97 -13.04
N GLY A 178 2.71 -26.30 -12.25
CA GLY A 178 2.43 -27.68 -11.83
C GLY A 178 3.06 -28.09 -10.50
N MET A 179 3.91 -27.25 -9.90
CA MET A 179 4.37 -27.45 -8.53
C MET A 179 3.21 -27.17 -7.54
N SER A 180 2.86 -28.17 -6.74
CA SER A 180 1.74 -28.09 -5.82
C SER A 180 2.09 -27.41 -4.49
N TRP A 181 1.07 -26.87 -3.82
CA TRP A 181 1.20 -26.30 -2.49
C TRP A 181 1.84 -27.29 -1.50
N SER A 182 1.41 -28.56 -1.52
CA SER A 182 1.98 -29.58 -0.64
C SER A 182 3.43 -29.91 -0.96
N GLN A 183 3.82 -29.96 -2.23
CA GLN A 183 5.23 -30.13 -2.62
C GLN A 183 6.08 -28.98 -2.07
N ILE A 184 5.61 -27.74 -2.20
CA ILE A 184 6.31 -26.56 -1.69
C ILE A 184 6.42 -26.62 -0.17
N MET A 185 5.32 -26.81 0.55
CA MET A 185 5.31 -26.74 2.01
C MET A 185 6.06 -27.90 2.66
N ASN A 186 5.94 -29.11 2.11
CA ASN A 186 6.69 -30.28 2.59
C ASN A 186 8.20 -30.14 2.35
N LYS A 187 8.62 -29.31 1.39
CA LYS A 187 10.04 -29.02 1.14
C LYS A 187 10.53 -27.82 1.94
N ALA A 188 9.80 -26.71 1.90
CA ALA A 188 10.21 -25.43 2.48
C ALA A 188 10.17 -25.44 4.01
N VAL A 189 9.11 -25.97 4.63
CA VAL A 189 8.94 -25.93 6.09
C VAL A 189 10.07 -26.68 6.81
N PRO A 190 10.45 -27.92 6.42
CA PRO A 190 11.57 -28.61 7.06
C PRO A 190 12.95 -27.97 6.80
N GLU A 191 13.10 -27.18 5.73
CA GLU A 191 14.36 -26.52 5.39
C GLU A 191 14.54 -25.18 6.10
N MET A 192 13.51 -24.64 6.75
CA MET A 192 13.66 -23.50 7.65
C MET A 192 14.47 -23.92 8.88
N PRO A 193 15.69 -23.39 9.08
CA PRO A 193 16.59 -23.91 10.08
C PRO A 193 16.10 -23.60 11.51
N THR A 194 16.14 -24.61 12.37
CA THR A 194 16.08 -24.45 13.83
C THR A 194 17.50 -24.18 14.35
N GLY A 195 17.99 -22.96 14.20
CA GLY A 195 19.34 -22.60 14.66
C GLY A 195 20.28 -22.10 13.58
N VAL A 196 20.83 -20.92 13.83
CA VAL A 196 22.17 -20.54 13.36
C VAL A 196 23.08 -20.62 14.59
N TYR A 197 24.19 -21.36 14.49
CA TYR A 197 25.04 -21.67 15.64
C TYR A 197 25.53 -20.38 16.31
N SER A 198 25.47 -20.36 17.64
CA SER A 198 25.85 -19.30 18.59
C SER A 198 24.75 -18.36 19.12
N GLU A 199 23.73 -17.92 18.36
CA GLU A 199 22.86 -16.83 18.87
C GLU A 199 21.32 -16.98 18.70
N ASN A 200 20.72 -17.91 17.93
CA ASN A 200 19.26 -18.20 18.01
C ASN A 200 18.81 -19.53 17.43
N GLN A 201 18.08 -20.32 18.22
CA GLN A 201 17.60 -21.63 17.80
C GLN A 201 16.18 -21.65 17.18
N THR A 202 15.40 -20.57 17.22
CA THR A 202 13.95 -20.63 16.92
C THR A 202 13.41 -19.60 15.91
N THR A 203 14.20 -18.63 15.43
CA THR A 203 13.68 -17.47 14.68
C THR A 203 13.11 -17.82 13.30
N TRP A 204 13.85 -18.56 12.47
CA TRP A 204 13.45 -18.86 11.08
C TRP A 204 12.30 -19.86 11.01
N SER A 205 12.29 -20.88 11.87
CA SER A 205 11.15 -21.80 11.99
C SER A 205 9.87 -21.12 12.48
N SER A 206 9.98 -20.01 13.23
CA SER A 206 8.84 -19.22 13.70
C SER A 206 8.17 -18.38 12.60
N LEU A 207 8.77 -18.33 11.40
CA LEU A 207 8.14 -17.73 10.22
C LEU A 207 7.01 -18.58 9.64
N VAL A 208 6.98 -19.88 9.97
CA VAL A 208 5.90 -20.78 9.55
C VAL A 208 4.66 -20.46 10.38
N PHE A 209 3.64 -19.92 9.72
CA PHE A 209 2.37 -19.57 10.37
C PHE A 209 1.40 -20.73 10.23
N ASN A 210 1.02 -21.31 11.37
CA ASN A 210 0.17 -22.51 11.43
C ASN A 210 -1.28 -22.19 11.82
N ASP A 211 -2.21 -23.03 11.39
CA ASP A 211 -3.58 -23.09 11.90
C ASP A 211 -3.62 -23.58 13.37
N SER A 212 -4.80 -23.60 13.97
CA SER A 212 -5.00 -24.05 15.36
C SER A 212 -4.69 -25.54 15.57
N GLY A 213 -4.66 -26.32 14.49
CA GLY A 213 -4.27 -27.73 14.45
C GLY A 213 -2.78 -27.96 14.18
N SER A 214 -1.97 -26.90 14.14
CA SER A 214 -0.54 -26.93 13.79
C SER A 214 -0.23 -27.27 12.32
N ASN A 215 -1.19 -27.14 11.41
CA ASN A 215 -0.94 -27.26 9.97
C ASN A 215 -0.45 -25.92 9.41
N PRO A 216 0.64 -25.87 8.64
CA PRO A 216 1.10 -24.64 8.00
C PRO A 216 0.02 -24.03 7.10
N ILE A 217 -0.28 -22.74 7.28
CA ILE A 217 -1.15 -21.94 6.40
C ILE A 217 -0.29 -21.20 5.37
N ARG A 218 0.83 -20.62 5.83
CA ARG A 218 1.73 -19.79 5.03
C ARG A 218 3.10 -19.69 5.67
N ILE A 219 4.08 -19.18 4.92
CA ILE A 219 5.42 -18.85 5.43
C ILE A 219 5.59 -17.34 5.36
N ILE A 220 5.69 -16.69 6.51
CA ILE A 220 5.87 -15.23 6.62
C ILE A 220 7.31 -14.87 6.28
N SER A 221 7.54 -13.87 5.43
CA SER A 221 8.89 -13.38 5.20
C SER A 221 9.36 -12.52 6.39
N PRO A 222 10.65 -12.19 6.50
CA PRO A 222 11.08 -11.14 7.43
C PRO A 222 10.34 -9.81 7.23
N SER A 223 10.11 -9.35 6.00
CA SER A 223 9.40 -8.09 5.73
C SER A 223 7.91 -8.15 6.09
N GLY A 224 7.27 -9.32 5.97
CA GLY A 224 5.89 -9.53 6.42
C GLY A 224 5.68 -9.30 7.91
N ILE A 225 6.74 -9.46 8.72
CA ILE A 225 6.70 -9.10 10.15
C ILE A 225 6.52 -7.59 10.32
N ALA A 226 7.16 -6.77 9.48
CA ALA A 226 7.09 -5.31 9.53
C ALA A 226 5.67 -4.80 9.25
N THR A 227 4.97 -5.45 8.32
CA THR A 227 3.67 -4.99 7.79
C THR A 227 2.48 -5.37 8.68
N SER A 228 2.72 -5.94 9.88
CA SER A 228 1.68 -6.48 10.76
C SER A 228 1.56 -5.76 12.14
N PRO A 229 1.11 -4.48 12.21
CA PRO A 229 1.13 -3.63 13.42
C PRO A 229 0.34 -4.11 14.65
N GLY A 230 -0.43 -5.20 14.54
CA GLY A 230 -1.18 -5.81 15.65
C GLY A 230 -0.75 -7.24 15.97
N ALA A 231 0.25 -7.79 15.27
CA ALA A 231 0.83 -9.08 15.60
C ALA A 231 1.69 -8.94 16.87
N THR A 232 1.15 -9.32 18.03
CA THR A 232 1.92 -9.41 19.28
C THR A 232 2.64 -10.77 19.47
N ASN A 233 2.89 -11.52 18.39
CA ASN A 233 3.72 -12.72 18.48
C ASN A 233 5.17 -12.30 18.83
N SER A 234 6.03 -13.25 19.20
CA SER A 234 7.40 -12.95 19.63
C SER A 234 8.20 -12.09 18.64
N LEU A 235 7.83 -12.08 17.35
CA LEU A 235 8.48 -11.31 16.29
C LEU A 235 7.79 -9.95 16.02
N GLY A 236 6.46 -9.88 15.97
CA GLY A 236 5.71 -8.65 15.71
C GLY A 236 5.62 -7.71 16.91
N SER A 237 5.69 -8.25 18.15
CA SER A 237 5.87 -7.44 19.37
C SER A 237 7.22 -6.70 19.41
N GLN A 238 8.18 -7.13 18.60
CA GLN A 238 9.49 -6.49 18.44
C GLN A 238 9.51 -5.41 17.35
N LYS A 239 8.39 -5.18 16.64
CA LYS A 239 8.21 -4.09 15.64
C LYS A 239 8.49 -2.69 16.20
N ASN A 240 8.24 -2.48 17.49
CA ASN A 240 8.53 -1.20 18.16
C ASN A 240 10.04 -0.95 18.39
N ILE A 241 10.91 -1.88 17.96
CA ILE A 241 12.36 -1.79 18.14
C ILE A 241 13.05 -1.28 16.86
N ALA A 242 12.38 -1.21 15.70
CA ALA A 242 13.00 -0.74 14.45
C ALA A 242 13.16 0.80 14.37
N ASN A 243 12.41 1.58 15.17
CA ASN A 243 12.53 3.04 15.23
C ASN A 243 13.25 3.56 16.49
N ASP A 244 13.59 2.66 17.43
CA ASP A 244 14.36 2.95 18.63
C ASP A 244 15.71 2.21 18.55
N PRO A 245 16.79 2.68 19.19
CA PRO A 245 18.01 1.88 19.29
C PRO A 245 17.65 0.51 19.90
N PRO A 246 18.08 -0.61 19.30
CA PRO A 246 17.52 -1.90 19.64
C PRO A 246 17.64 -2.21 21.13
N ALA A 247 16.52 -2.54 21.78
CA ALA A 247 16.56 -3.08 23.13
C ALA A 247 17.16 -4.50 23.06
N THR A 248 18.17 -4.77 23.90
CA THR A 248 18.88 -6.05 23.98
C THR A 248 17.93 -7.24 23.87
N GLY A 249 18.06 -8.04 22.81
CA GLY A 249 17.17 -9.15 22.52
C GLY A 249 17.94 -10.30 21.89
N THR A 250 17.45 -11.51 22.12
CA THR A 250 18.14 -12.73 21.74
C THR A 250 18.00 -13.07 20.26
N SER A 251 17.32 -12.32 19.37
CA SER A 251 16.90 -12.72 17.98
C SER A 251 17.82 -12.19 16.85
N TYR A 252 18.29 -13.01 15.89
CA TYR A 252 19.23 -12.66 14.80
C TYR A 252 18.68 -11.57 13.87
N LEU A 253 17.36 -11.60 13.63
CA LEU A 253 16.68 -10.57 12.87
C LEU A 253 16.81 -9.21 13.56
N LEU A 254 16.84 -9.19 14.90
CA LEU A 254 16.65 -7.99 15.72
C LEU A 254 17.82 -7.71 16.67
N GLN A 255 18.93 -8.41 16.46
CA GLN A 255 20.07 -8.36 17.35
C GLN A 255 20.83 -7.06 17.13
N THR A 256 21.31 -6.46 18.23
CA THR A 256 22.28 -5.39 18.17
C THR A 256 23.55 -5.88 17.50
N ILE A 257 24.31 -4.93 16.96
CA ILE A 257 25.70 -5.11 16.57
C ILE A 257 26.53 -5.43 17.83
N SER A 258 26.52 -6.69 18.28
CA SER A 258 27.40 -7.19 19.34
C SER A 258 28.78 -7.48 18.74
N SER A 259 29.85 -7.40 19.54
CA SER A 259 31.24 -7.62 19.08
C SER A 259 31.53 -8.99 18.45
N THR A 260 30.53 -9.88 18.38
CA THR A 260 30.57 -11.21 17.76
C THR A 260 29.64 -11.38 16.55
N SER A 261 28.77 -10.40 16.26
CA SER A 261 27.78 -10.47 15.17
C SER A 261 28.41 -10.28 13.78
N TYR A 262 27.83 -10.92 12.75
CA TYR A 262 28.27 -10.74 11.36
C TYR A 262 28.22 -9.30 10.87
N LEU A 263 27.21 -8.55 11.28
CA LEU A 263 27.12 -7.14 10.90
C LEU A 263 28.34 -6.37 11.39
N ASN A 264 28.83 -6.65 12.61
CA ASN A 264 30.08 -6.10 13.12
C ASN A 264 31.32 -6.53 12.34
N ASN A 265 31.35 -7.77 11.86
CA ASN A 265 32.45 -8.28 11.04
C ASN A 265 32.44 -7.67 9.64
N LEU A 266 31.26 -7.49 9.05
CA LEU A 266 31.06 -6.82 7.77
C LEU A 266 31.50 -5.36 7.85
N ILE A 267 31.07 -4.68 8.91
CA ILE A 267 31.54 -3.36 9.35
C ILE A 267 33.07 -3.34 9.41
N SER A 268 33.67 -4.24 10.20
CA SER A 268 35.12 -4.31 10.40
C SER A 268 35.88 -4.59 9.09
N TYR A 269 35.37 -5.47 8.23
CA TYR A 269 35.98 -5.80 6.94
C TYR A 269 36.19 -4.56 6.07
N TYR A 270 35.20 -3.66 6.00
CA TYR A 270 35.30 -2.42 5.22
C TYR A 270 35.89 -1.23 5.99
N THR A 271 36.23 -1.38 7.29
CA THR A 271 37.09 -0.40 7.98
C THR A 271 38.57 -0.55 7.62
N ASP A 272 38.98 -1.73 7.17
CA ASP A 272 40.31 -1.93 6.61
C ASP A 272 40.38 -1.24 5.24
N THR A 273 41.22 -0.20 5.13
CA THR A 273 41.42 0.57 3.90
C THR A 273 41.92 -0.24 2.70
N SER A 274 42.38 -1.47 2.92
CA SER A 274 42.74 -2.40 1.86
C SER A 274 41.53 -3.06 1.21
N ASN A 275 40.35 -3.02 1.83
CA ASN A 275 39.08 -3.52 1.28
C ASN A 275 38.21 -2.34 0.85
N GLN A 276 37.58 -2.44 -0.32
CA GLN A 276 36.68 -1.43 -0.83
C GLN A 276 35.29 -2.01 -1.08
N LEU A 277 34.29 -1.15 -0.99
CA LEU A 277 32.94 -1.39 -1.48
C LEU A 277 32.55 -0.19 -2.32
N ALA A 278 31.92 -0.43 -3.46
CA ALA A 278 31.55 0.63 -4.37
C ALA A 278 30.24 0.30 -5.07
N PHE A 279 29.39 1.30 -5.26
CA PHE A 279 28.09 1.16 -5.91
C PHE A 279 27.94 2.15 -7.06
N ASP A 280 27.55 1.64 -8.22
CA ASP A 280 27.21 2.48 -9.36
C ASP A 280 25.83 3.14 -9.15
N VAL A 281 25.77 4.46 -9.32
CA VAL A 281 24.51 5.23 -9.28
C VAL A 281 24.20 5.89 -10.61
N SER A 282 24.92 5.53 -11.66
CA SER A 282 24.75 6.07 -13.02
C SER A 282 23.33 5.90 -13.57
N GLN A 283 22.56 4.94 -13.08
CA GLN A 283 21.14 4.78 -13.43
C GLN A 283 20.27 6.00 -13.05
N LEU A 284 20.72 6.88 -12.16
CA LEU A 284 20.05 8.15 -11.87
C LEU A 284 20.17 9.15 -13.03
N ASN A 285 21.15 8.98 -13.92
CA ASN A 285 21.32 9.82 -15.09
C ASN A 285 20.26 9.50 -16.15
N GLN A 286 19.18 10.26 -16.14
CA GLN A 286 18.05 10.12 -17.05
C GLN A 286 18.09 11.23 -18.12
N PRO A 287 18.29 10.91 -19.42
CA PRO A 287 18.37 11.93 -20.48
C PRO A 287 17.13 12.82 -20.60
N ALA A 288 15.95 12.32 -20.20
CA ALA A 288 14.72 13.09 -20.14
C ALA A 288 14.75 14.25 -19.11
N TYR A 289 15.73 14.23 -18.21
CA TYR A 289 15.84 15.10 -17.04
C TYR A 289 17.26 15.71 -16.97
N PRO A 290 17.55 16.80 -17.72
CA PRO A 290 18.92 17.31 -17.91
C PRO A 290 19.74 17.51 -16.63
N GLN A 291 19.09 17.91 -15.53
CA GLN A 291 19.67 18.08 -14.20
C GLN A 291 20.28 16.80 -13.59
N THR A 292 19.86 15.61 -14.02
CA THR A 292 20.42 14.35 -13.52
C THR A 292 21.73 13.97 -14.18
N ILE A 293 22.19 14.73 -15.19
CA ILE A 293 23.49 14.51 -15.84
C ILE A 293 24.65 14.53 -14.85
N ILE A 294 24.46 15.14 -13.67
CA ILE A 294 25.44 15.15 -12.61
C ILE A 294 25.78 13.74 -12.09
N PHE A 295 24.91 12.74 -12.29
CA PHE A 295 25.14 11.34 -11.91
C PHE A 295 25.82 10.51 -12.99
N LYS A 296 26.14 11.08 -14.15
CA LYS A 296 26.78 10.36 -15.24
C LYS A 296 28.14 9.80 -14.79
N ASP A 297 28.33 8.49 -14.97
CA ASP A 297 29.55 7.75 -14.65
C ASP A 297 29.99 7.89 -13.18
N VAL A 298 29.02 8.07 -12.26
CA VAL A 298 29.27 8.27 -10.83
C VAL A 298 29.17 6.97 -10.07
N VAL A 299 30.23 6.67 -9.32
CA VAL A 299 30.32 5.54 -8.40
C VAL A 299 30.56 6.04 -6.98
N TYR A 300 29.81 5.52 -6.01
CA TYR A 300 29.98 5.84 -4.60
C TYR A 300 30.83 4.79 -3.90
N PHE A 301 31.96 5.19 -3.33
CA PHE A 301 32.88 4.32 -2.60
C PHE A 301 32.65 4.41 -1.10
N ALA A 302 32.51 3.28 -0.43
CA ALA A 302 32.56 3.23 1.03
C ALA A 302 33.96 3.65 1.50
N ASN A 303 34.02 4.57 2.45
CA ASN A 303 35.25 5.12 3.02
C ASN A 303 35.45 4.70 4.49
N GLY A 304 34.95 3.50 4.84
CA GLY A 304 34.99 2.98 6.20
C GLY A 304 34.01 3.64 7.16
N ILE A 305 34.31 3.56 8.45
CA ILE A 305 33.47 4.01 9.56
C ILE A 305 34.10 5.20 10.28
N SER A 306 33.29 6.20 10.60
CA SER A 306 33.70 7.29 11.50
C SER A 306 32.56 7.72 12.42
N ALA A 307 32.91 8.24 13.60
CA ALA A 307 31.95 8.93 14.44
C ALA A 307 31.51 10.22 13.74
N ASN A 308 30.21 10.37 13.48
CA ASN A 308 29.68 11.52 12.77
C ASN A 308 28.36 11.99 13.42
N SER A 309 28.34 13.25 13.88
CA SER A 309 27.15 13.89 14.47
C SER A 309 26.08 14.27 13.44
N GLN A 310 26.38 14.10 12.15
CA GLN A 310 25.49 14.34 11.01
C GLN A 310 25.25 13.08 10.19
N CYS A 311 25.39 11.89 10.78
CA CYS A 311 25.33 10.63 10.04
C CYS A 311 23.98 10.39 9.34
N SER A 312 22.85 10.68 9.99
CA SER A 312 21.56 10.78 9.30
C SER A 312 20.54 11.49 10.18
N GLN A 313 19.49 12.06 9.60
CA GLN A 313 18.37 12.61 10.37
C GLN A 313 17.49 11.48 10.88
N LYS A 314 17.17 11.48 12.19
CA LYS A 314 16.19 10.52 12.74
C LYS A 314 14.81 10.82 12.19
N ILE A 315 13.99 9.80 11.98
CA ILE A 315 12.57 10.01 11.70
C ILE A 315 11.85 10.24 13.04
N ASN A 316 11.32 11.45 13.24
CA ASN A 316 10.58 11.84 14.46
C ASN A 316 9.09 11.49 14.40
N GLY A 317 8.60 11.03 13.26
CA GLY A 317 7.21 10.65 13.03
C GLY A 317 6.89 10.60 11.55
N TYR A 318 5.62 10.42 11.21
CA TYR A 318 5.12 10.49 9.85
C TYR A 318 3.97 11.49 9.79
N ASP A 319 3.83 12.21 8.69
CA ASP A 319 2.71 13.12 8.46
C ASP A 319 1.43 12.36 8.07
N SER A 320 0.32 13.09 7.89
CA SER A 320 -0.98 12.52 7.52
C SER A 320 -1.02 11.79 6.17
N GLN A 321 0.04 11.92 5.37
CA GLN A 321 0.19 11.28 4.06
C GLN A 321 1.19 10.10 4.14
N GLY A 322 1.65 9.74 5.34
CA GLY A 322 2.62 8.67 5.56
C GLY A 322 4.06 9.06 5.19
N ARG A 323 4.36 10.35 5.03
CA ARG A 323 5.74 10.82 4.75
C ARG A 323 6.49 11.04 6.06
N PRO A 324 7.75 10.63 6.18
CA PRO A 324 8.53 10.79 7.40
C PRO A 324 8.81 12.27 7.67
N ILE A 325 8.68 12.63 8.94
CA ILE A 325 9.06 13.93 9.50
C ILE A 325 10.43 13.75 10.11
N TYR A 326 11.45 14.29 9.46
CA TYR A 326 12.82 14.19 9.95
C TYR A 326 13.09 15.14 11.11
N GLY A 327 13.78 14.61 12.12
CA GLY A 327 14.23 15.28 13.32
C GLY A 327 15.69 15.74 13.24
N ALA A 328 16.30 15.88 14.42
CA ALA A 328 17.73 16.16 14.50
C ALA A 328 18.56 15.00 13.93
N TYR A 329 19.77 15.31 13.51
CA TYR A 329 20.74 14.27 13.14
C TYR A 329 21.03 13.36 14.33
N ALA A 330 21.05 12.04 14.08
CA ALA A 330 21.55 11.05 14.99
C ALA A 330 23.07 11.20 15.12
N ASN A 331 23.54 11.35 16.36
CA ASN A 331 24.93 11.07 16.67
C ASN A 331 25.13 9.56 16.55
N SER A 332 25.99 9.15 15.62
CA SER A 332 26.36 7.76 15.38
C SER A 332 27.84 7.57 15.69
N SER A 333 28.17 6.52 16.43
CA SER A 333 29.57 6.11 16.65
C SER A 333 30.14 5.42 15.42
N ASP A 334 29.27 4.81 14.61
CA ASP A 334 29.64 3.93 13.51
C ASP A 334 28.95 4.34 12.20
N CYS A 335 29.34 5.50 11.65
CA CYS A 335 28.77 6.01 10.41
C CYS A 335 29.54 5.50 9.19
N TRP A 336 28.88 4.76 8.29
CA TRP A 336 29.41 4.50 6.95
C TRP A 336 29.28 5.74 6.08
N GLU A 337 30.42 6.17 5.54
CA GLU A 337 30.53 7.27 4.62
C GLU A 337 30.72 6.74 3.19
N PHE A 338 29.87 7.18 2.27
CA PHE A 338 29.96 6.89 0.85
C PHE A 338 30.36 8.15 0.08
N ILE A 339 31.50 8.09 -0.61
CA ILE A 339 32.10 9.22 -1.32
C ILE A 339 31.87 9.08 -2.83
N PRO A 340 31.25 10.08 -3.49
CA PRO A 340 31.09 10.06 -4.94
C PRO A 340 32.44 10.22 -5.64
N LYS A 341 32.65 9.42 -6.68
CA LYS A 341 33.73 9.57 -7.66
C LYS A 341 33.17 9.46 -9.07
N VAL A 342 33.87 10.05 -10.03
CA VAL A 342 33.58 9.92 -11.47
C VAL A 342 34.60 8.96 -12.08
N CYS A 343 34.12 7.87 -12.67
CA CYS A 343 34.97 6.82 -13.23
C CYS A 343 34.92 6.87 -14.75
N ALA A 344 36.06 7.13 -15.39
CA ALA A 344 36.14 7.07 -16.85
C ALA A 344 36.02 5.63 -17.38
N ASP A 345 36.43 4.67 -16.54
CA ASP A 345 36.28 3.23 -16.76
C ASP A 345 35.89 2.60 -15.42
N THR A 346 34.69 2.01 -15.34
CA THR A 346 34.21 1.37 -14.13
C THR A 346 34.86 0.00 -13.88
N THR A 347 35.53 -0.59 -14.88
CA THR A 347 36.30 -1.84 -14.74
C THR A 347 37.65 -1.62 -14.05
N ASP A 348 38.19 -0.40 -14.11
CA ASP A 348 39.42 0.01 -13.43
C ASP A 348 39.15 1.17 -12.46
N LEU A 349 38.82 0.81 -11.22
CA LEU A 349 38.50 1.76 -10.16
C LEU A 349 39.65 2.71 -9.79
N SER A 350 40.89 2.40 -10.20
CA SER A 350 42.01 3.32 -10.01
C SER A 350 41.89 4.59 -10.87
N THR A 351 41.08 4.54 -11.93
CA THR A 351 40.79 5.68 -12.81
C THR A 351 39.73 6.63 -12.24
N CYS A 352 39.04 6.24 -11.17
CA CYS A 352 37.98 7.04 -10.56
C CYS A 352 38.55 8.26 -9.85
N THR A 353 38.06 9.45 -10.19
CA THR A 353 38.54 10.73 -9.68
C THR A 353 37.47 11.50 -8.92
N THR A 354 37.89 12.50 -8.16
CA THR A 354 36.96 13.41 -7.46
C THR A 354 36.05 14.13 -8.48
N PRO A 355 34.74 14.25 -8.23
CA PRO A 355 33.83 14.97 -9.12
C PRO A 355 34.29 16.42 -9.39
N THR A 356 34.20 16.86 -10.63
CA THR A 356 34.56 18.22 -11.07
C THR A 356 33.40 18.89 -11.81
N GLY A 357 33.50 20.20 -12.05
CA GLY A 357 32.48 20.97 -12.77
C GLY A 357 31.11 20.87 -12.08
N ASN A 358 30.05 20.61 -12.85
CA ASN A 358 28.70 20.49 -12.29
C ASN A 358 28.54 19.29 -11.33
N GLN A 359 29.41 18.28 -11.39
CA GLN A 359 29.33 17.11 -10.51
C GLN A 359 29.95 17.38 -9.12
N SER A 360 30.70 18.47 -8.93
CA SER A 360 31.29 18.82 -7.63
C SER A 360 30.25 19.17 -6.55
N ILE A 361 28.97 19.27 -6.94
CA ILE A 361 27.84 19.51 -6.03
C ILE A 361 27.31 18.23 -5.38
N LEU A 362 27.73 17.05 -5.88
CA LEU A 362 27.36 15.77 -5.32
C LEU A 362 27.85 15.70 -3.88
N GLN A 363 26.97 15.27 -2.99
CA GLN A 363 27.26 15.16 -1.57
C GLN A 363 27.67 13.73 -1.24
N LYS A 364 28.40 13.61 -0.14
CA LYS A 364 28.65 12.31 0.48
C LYS A 364 27.35 11.78 1.06
N GLU A 365 27.17 10.46 1.01
CA GLU A 365 26.03 9.79 1.60
C GLU A 365 26.45 9.05 2.87
N TYR A 366 25.52 8.93 3.82
CA TYR A 366 25.82 8.42 5.15
C TYR A 366 24.75 7.43 5.62
N ILE A 367 25.20 6.33 6.23
CA ILE A 367 24.36 5.29 6.84
C ILE A 367 24.86 5.03 8.27
N PRO A 368 24.04 5.26 9.32
CA PRO A 368 24.42 5.04 10.71
C PRO A 368 24.34 3.56 11.07
N MET A 369 25.46 2.86 10.91
CA MET A 369 25.50 1.40 11.04
C MET A 369 25.18 0.93 12.44
N ASP A 370 25.49 1.70 13.49
CA ASP A 370 25.13 1.42 14.89
C ASP A 370 23.61 1.31 15.16
N TYR A 371 22.78 1.73 14.21
CA TYR A 371 21.32 1.58 14.28
C TYR A 371 20.77 0.58 13.26
N VAL A 372 21.61 -0.03 12.43
CA VAL A 372 21.20 -1.06 11.46
C VAL A 372 21.10 -2.41 12.17
N SER A 373 20.02 -3.13 11.92
CA SER A 373 19.83 -4.53 12.25
C SER A 373 19.78 -5.39 10.99
N SER A 374 19.89 -6.72 11.15
CA SER A 374 19.67 -7.65 10.03
C SER A 374 18.26 -7.50 9.42
N PHE A 375 17.27 -7.13 10.24
CA PHE A 375 15.91 -6.87 9.79
C PHE A 375 15.83 -5.72 8.78
N ASP A 376 16.62 -4.66 8.96
CA ASP A 376 16.62 -3.51 8.05
C ASP A 376 17.12 -3.88 6.66
N PHE A 377 18.01 -4.89 6.56
CA PHE A 377 18.41 -5.47 5.27
C PHE A 377 17.35 -6.41 4.69
N PHE A 378 16.61 -7.17 5.49
CA PHE A 378 15.59 -8.07 4.94
C PHE A 378 14.24 -7.36 4.68
N SER A 379 14.04 -6.18 5.26
CA SER A 379 12.81 -5.38 5.20
C SER A 379 13.15 -3.90 5.04
N PRO A 380 13.84 -3.51 3.96
CA PRO A 380 14.19 -2.12 3.74
C PRO A 380 12.93 -1.28 3.54
N GLY A 381 12.99 0.01 3.89
CA GLY A 381 11.82 0.91 3.87
C GLY A 381 11.56 1.62 5.19
N GLN A 382 12.44 1.42 6.18
CA GLN A 382 12.51 2.22 7.40
C GLN A 382 13.92 2.79 7.55
N TRP A 383 14.02 3.87 8.33
CA TRP A 383 15.32 4.38 8.74
C TRP A 383 16.11 3.24 9.41
N PRO A 384 17.41 3.05 9.13
CA PRO A 384 18.35 4.01 8.51
C PRO A 384 18.51 3.93 6.99
N PHE A 385 17.91 2.93 6.34
CA PHE A 385 17.93 2.74 4.87
C PHE A 385 16.84 3.52 4.14
N ASP A 386 15.81 3.99 4.86
CA ASP A 386 14.77 4.82 4.27
C ASP A 386 15.37 6.06 3.62
N ASN A 387 14.89 6.29 2.41
CA ASN A 387 15.14 7.46 1.64
C ASN A 387 13.84 7.76 0.90
N ASN A 388 13.01 8.58 1.51
CA ASN A 388 11.60 8.73 1.14
C ASN A 388 11.38 9.56 -0.15
N ASN A 389 12.31 9.45 -1.11
CA ASN A 389 12.47 10.37 -2.22
C ASN A 389 12.85 9.73 -3.57
N ILE A 390 12.85 8.40 -3.70
CA ILE A 390 12.90 7.74 -5.03
C ILE A 390 11.56 7.88 -5.79
N LEU A 391 10.50 8.38 -5.14
CA LEU A 391 9.28 8.81 -5.85
C LEU A 391 9.22 10.34 -5.94
N PRO A 392 9.88 10.90 -6.97
CA PRO A 392 9.93 12.31 -7.20
C PRO A 392 8.59 12.74 -7.79
N LYS A 393 8.13 13.95 -7.48
CA LYS A 393 7.51 14.73 -8.56
C LYS A 393 8.64 15.20 -9.49
N VAL A 394 9.28 14.25 -10.18
CA VAL A 394 10.44 14.40 -11.09
C VAL A 394 11.65 15.10 -10.42
N TYR A 395 12.89 14.78 -10.80
CA TYR A 395 14.06 15.56 -10.38
C TYR A 395 13.94 16.99 -10.94
N THR A 396 13.06 17.86 -10.45
CA THR A 396 12.71 19.10 -11.18
C THR A 396 13.85 20.12 -11.19
N THR A 397 14.75 20.05 -10.21
CA THR A 397 15.93 20.92 -10.09
C THR A 397 17.10 20.19 -9.45
N VAL A 398 18.29 20.76 -9.61
CA VAL A 398 19.50 20.33 -8.89
C VAL A 398 19.32 20.43 -7.36
N ALA A 399 18.68 21.49 -6.87
CA ALA A 399 18.43 21.67 -5.44
C ALA A 399 17.56 20.54 -4.88
N THR A 400 16.52 20.13 -5.61
CA THR A 400 15.67 19.00 -5.19
C THR A 400 16.43 17.68 -5.14
N ILE A 401 17.39 17.44 -6.05
CA ILE A 401 18.24 16.23 -6.00
C ILE A 401 19.05 16.22 -4.70
N GLN A 402 19.67 17.34 -4.34
CA GLN A 402 20.50 17.43 -3.14
C GLN A 402 19.69 17.25 -1.85
N THR A 403 18.46 17.78 -1.77
CA THR A 403 17.58 17.58 -0.62
C THR A 403 17.08 16.13 -0.51
N ASN A 404 16.99 15.44 -1.64
CA ASN A 404 16.34 14.14 -1.73
C ASN A 404 17.29 12.94 -1.66
N HIS A 405 18.61 13.18 -1.72
CA HIS A 405 19.65 12.16 -1.58
C HIS A 405 19.44 10.89 -2.43
N PRO A 406 19.01 10.95 -3.71
CA PRO A 406 18.59 9.75 -4.46
C PRO A 406 19.69 8.68 -4.59
N ALA A 407 20.97 9.08 -4.56
CA ALA A 407 22.11 8.14 -4.53
C ALA A 407 22.08 7.23 -3.30
N LYS A 408 21.73 7.76 -2.11
CA LYS A 408 21.57 6.96 -0.90
C LYS A 408 20.54 5.83 -1.10
N GLY A 409 19.48 6.09 -1.86
CA GLY A 409 18.45 5.09 -2.17
C GLY A 409 19.02 3.88 -2.93
N LEU A 410 19.82 4.14 -3.96
CA LEU A 410 20.46 3.08 -4.74
C LEU A 410 21.57 2.34 -3.98
N ILE A 411 22.30 3.06 -3.14
CA ILE A 411 23.28 2.45 -2.22
C ILE A 411 22.54 1.50 -1.25
N ALA A 412 21.42 1.93 -0.69
CA ALA A 412 20.60 1.11 0.20
C ALA A 412 19.98 -0.11 -0.52
N GLU A 413 19.46 0.07 -1.74
CA GLU A 413 18.98 -1.01 -2.62
C GLU A 413 20.07 -2.08 -2.81
N SER A 414 21.25 -1.65 -3.26
CA SER A 414 22.39 -2.53 -3.53
C SER A 414 22.88 -3.24 -2.26
N LEU A 415 23.04 -2.52 -1.15
CA LEU A 415 23.45 -3.09 0.13
C LEU A 415 22.47 -4.15 0.63
N THR A 416 21.18 -3.85 0.55
CA THR A 416 20.09 -4.75 0.96
C THR A 416 20.10 -6.03 0.13
N ALA A 417 20.18 -5.92 -1.20
CA ALA A 417 20.18 -7.07 -2.08
C ALA A 417 21.40 -7.97 -1.84
N LEU A 418 22.60 -7.38 -1.82
CA LEU A 418 23.84 -8.14 -1.61
C LEU A 418 23.92 -8.76 -0.21
N PHE A 419 23.41 -8.10 0.83
CA PHE A 419 23.30 -8.68 2.17
C PHE A 419 22.30 -9.84 2.19
N SER A 420 21.10 -9.62 1.65
CA SER A 420 20.00 -10.59 1.66
C SER A 420 20.36 -11.89 0.94
N ALA A 421 21.16 -11.80 -0.12
CA ALA A 421 21.68 -12.95 -0.86
C ALA A 421 23.02 -13.50 -0.36
N GLY A 422 23.63 -12.93 0.68
CA GLY A 422 24.90 -13.42 1.24
C GLY A 422 26.14 -13.13 0.40
N LEU A 423 26.07 -12.15 -0.50
CA LEU A 423 27.18 -11.72 -1.37
C LEU A 423 28.14 -10.76 -0.67
N LEU A 424 27.76 -10.21 0.48
CA LEU A 424 28.66 -9.43 1.32
C LEU A 424 29.51 -10.33 2.25
N PRO A 425 30.76 -9.95 2.56
CA PRO A 425 31.52 -8.88 1.93
C PRO A 425 31.99 -9.24 0.50
N VAL A 426 32.16 -8.23 -0.34
CA VAL A 426 32.70 -8.37 -1.70
C VAL A 426 34.20 -8.14 -1.66
N SER A 427 34.97 -9.03 -2.27
CA SER A 427 36.42 -8.85 -2.40
C SER A 427 36.76 -7.82 -3.47
N ASN A 428 37.89 -7.13 -3.34
CA ASN A 428 38.29 -6.10 -4.32
C ASN A 428 38.31 -6.58 -5.77
N SER A 429 38.68 -7.84 -6.01
CA SER A 429 38.72 -8.43 -7.35
C SER A 429 37.34 -8.73 -7.94
N GLN A 430 36.27 -8.68 -7.13
CA GLN A 430 34.90 -8.96 -7.53
C GLN A 430 33.98 -7.74 -7.44
N ILE A 431 34.46 -6.58 -6.94
CA ILE A 431 33.65 -5.36 -6.80
C ILE A 431 32.96 -4.99 -8.10
N TYR A 432 33.70 -4.97 -9.22
CA TYR A 432 33.12 -4.64 -10.51
C TYR A 432 31.96 -5.57 -10.85
N ASN A 433 32.18 -6.88 -10.75
CA ASN A 433 31.21 -7.88 -11.17
C ASN A 433 30.00 -8.00 -10.23
N ILE A 434 30.15 -7.69 -8.94
CA ILE A 434 29.10 -7.95 -7.93
C ILE A 434 28.38 -6.67 -7.48
N ALA A 435 29.05 -5.51 -7.45
CA ALA A 435 28.50 -4.29 -6.84
C ALA A 435 28.36 -3.11 -7.83
N ILE A 436 29.00 -3.18 -9.00
CA ILE A 436 29.00 -2.09 -9.99
C ILE A 436 28.25 -2.48 -11.25
N ASP A 437 28.65 -3.56 -11.92
CA ASP A 437 28.04 -4.00 -13.17
C ASP A 437 26.90 -5.00 -12.91
N LYS A 438 25.67 -4.49 -12.95
CA LYS A 438 24.44 -5.30 -12.81
C LYS A 438 24.38 -6.42 -13.86
N ASP A 439 24.90 -6.23 -15.07
CA ASP A 439 24.84 -7.26 -16.11
C ASP A 439 25.84 -8.39 -15.84
N SER A 440 27.06 -8.07 -15.39
CA SER A 440 28.00 -9.07 -14.89
C SER A 440 27.43 -9.86 -13.71
N LEU A 441 26.81 -9.20 -12.73
CA LEU A 441 26.18 -9.89 -11.61
C LEU A 441 25.10 -10.86 -12.07
N LYS A 442 24.19 -10.41 -12.96
CA LYS A 442 23.17 -11.27 -13.55
C LYS A 442 23.78 -12.46 -14.29
N ASN A 443 24.87 -12.26 -15.03
CA ASN A 443 25.55 -13.34 -15.74
C ASN A 443 26.12 -14.39 -14.77
N ILE A 444 26.69 -13.97 -13.63
CA ILE A 444 27.20 -14.89 -12.60
C ILE A 444 26.05 -15.63 -11.90
N ILE A 445 24.95 -14.93 -11.60
CA ILE A 445 23.76 -15.55 -11.01
C ILE A 445 23.19 -16.60 -11.98
N ASN A 446 23.08 -16.26 -13.26
CA ASN A 446 22.55 -17.14 -14.31
C ASN A 446 23.50 -18.25 -14.73
N SER A 447 24.80 -18.16 -14.44
CA SER A 447 25.78 -19.22 -14.79
C SER A 447 25.66 -20.46 -13.90
N ASN A 448 24.72 -20.48 -12.94
CA ASN A 448 24.56 -21.55 -11.95
C ASN A 448 25.84 -21.83 -11.14
N GLU A 449 26.71 -20.83 -10.99
CA GLU A 449 27.91 -20.94 -10.14
C GLU A 449 27.57 -21.07 -8.65
N ASP A 450 26.27 -21.06 -8.30
CA ASP A 450 25.75 -21.29 -6.95
C ASP A 450 26.44 -20.33 -5.98
N ILE A 451 26.39 -19.04 -6.28
CA ILE A 451 27.07 -17.99 -5.49
C ILE A 451 26.15 -17.38 -4.42
N LEU A 452 24.83 -17.46 -4.63
CA LEU A 452 23.82 -16.89 -3.74
C LEU A 452 23.54 -17.82 -2.57
N TYR A 453 23.18 -17.23 -1.43
CA TYR A 453 22.71 -17.93 -0.24
C TYR A 453 23.72 -18.97 0.29
N LYS A 454 25.00 -18.62 0.20
CA LYS A 454 26.13 -19.39 0.72
C LYS A 454 26.91 -18.65 1.78
N ASN A 455 27.66 -19.42 2.55
CA ASN A 455 28.63 -18.86 3.50
C ASN A 455 29.77 -18.20 2.71
N ASN A 456 29.87 -16.89 2.80
CA ASN A 456 30.91 -16.13 2.12
C ASN A 456 32.27 -16.32 2.84
N SER A 457 33.22 -16.95 2.15
CA SER A 457 34.55 -17.29 2.67
C SER A 457 35.52 -16.11 2.77
N ALA A 458 35.16 -14.92 2.26
CA ALA A 458 35.94 -13.70 2.46
C ALA A 458 36.11 -13.32 3.96
N ASN A 459 35.41 -14.04 4.83
CA ASN A 459 35.51 -13.96 6.29
C ASN A 459 36.44 -15.03 6.90
N GLY A 460 37.61 -15.25 6.30
CA GLY A 460 38.51 -16.40 6.53
C GLY A 460 39.07 -16.62 7.95
N SER A 461 38.60 -15.87 8.97
CA SER A 461 39.16 -15.87 10.32
C SER A 461 38.14 -16.10 11.44
N LEU A 462 36.85 -16.29 11.16
CA LEU A 462 35.81 -16.39 12.19
C LEU A 462 35.46 -17.82 12.59
N THR A 463 35.16 -17.99 13.87
CA THR A 463 34.61 -19.23 14.48
C THR A 463 33.16 -19.49 14.06
N ASP A 464 32.38 -18.43 13.80
CA ASP A 464 31.01 -18.48 13.31
C ASP A 464 30.95 -18.13 11.80
N LYS A 465 30.40 -19.04 11.01
CA LYS A 465 30.40 -19.00 9.54
C LYS A 465 29.01 -18.67 8.95
N GLY A 466 28.02 -18.34 9.79
CA GLY A 466 26.67 -18.00 9.35
C GLY A 466 25.70 -19.19 9.31
N PRO A 467 24.56 -19.07 8.61
CA PRO A 467 24.36 -18.14 7.49
C PRO A 467 23.94 -16.72 7.90
N TRP A 468 24.42 -15.76 7.12
CA TRP A 468 24.24 -14.32 7.35
C TRP A 468 23.40 -13.64 6.26
N PHE A 469 22.48 -14.41 5.68
CA PHE A 469 21.63 -14.05 4.55
C PHE A 469 20.21 -14.54 4.83
N SER A 470 19.25 -14.13 4.00
CA SER A 470 17.84 -14.46 4.19
C SER A 470 17.60 -15.97 4.00
N GLN A 471 17.36 -16.71 5.08
CA GLN A 471 17.03 -18.14 4.99
C GLN A 471 15.69 -18.35 4.29
N TYR A 472 14.75 -17.43 4.48
CA TYR A 472 13.48 -17.42 3.78
C TYR A 472 13.70 -17.42 2.26
N SER A 473 14.45 -16.43 1.76
CA SER A 473 14.71 -16.26 0.32
C SER A 473 15.48 -17.45 -0.24
N LYS A 474 16.50 -17.93 0.49
CA LYS A 474 17.23 -19.16 0.12
C LYS A 474 16.28 -20.33 -0.10
N VAL A 475 15.43 -20.61 0.87
CA VAL A 475 14.53 -21.77 0.82
C VAL A 475 13.62 -21.65 -0.39
N ILE A 476 12.94 -20.51 -0.55
CA ILE A 476 12.00 -20.30 -1.67
C ILE A 476 12.69 -20.39 -3.04
N HIS A 477 13.79 -19.65 -3.25
CA HIS A 477 14.52 -19.68 -4.53
C HIS A 477 15.19 -21.03 -4.83
N SER A 478 15.43 -21.86 -3.82
CA SER A 478 16.06 -23.18 -3.99
C SER A 478 15.06 -24.32 -4.25
N LEU A 479 13.75 -24.05 -4.20
CA LEU A 479 12.72 -25.05 -4.50
C LEU A 479 12.89 -25.53 -5.95
N CYS A 480 13.35 -26.76 -6.11
CA CYS A 480 13.62 -27.32 -7.43
C CYS A 480 12.45 -28.20 -7.87
N TYR A 481 11.86 -27.86 -9.01
CA TYR A 481 10.84 -28.64 -9.72
C TYR A 481 11.45 -29.35 -10.91
N ASP A 482 11.15 -30.64 -11.06
CA ASP A 482 11.51 -31.44 -12.22
C ASP A 482 10.33 -31.46 -13.19
N LYS A 483 10.42 -30.63 -14.23
CA LYS A 483 9.35 -30.48 -15.22
C LYS A 483 9.06 -31.76 -16.01
N ALA A 484 10.01 -32.69 -16.07
CA ALA A 484 9.86 -33.93 -16.82
C ALA A 484 9.08 -34.97 -16.01
N SER A 485 9.31 -35.05 -14.71
CA SER A 485 8.57 -35.96 -13.81
C SER A 485 7.29 -35.35 -13.25
N GLY A 486 7.19 -34.02 -13.19
CA GLY A 486 6.09 -33.31 -12.54
C GLY A 486 6.20 -33.29 -11.01
N ASP A 487 7.40 -33.53 -10.46
CA ASP A 487 7.65 -33.62 -9.02
C ASP A 487 8.87 -32.81 -8.58
N LEU A 488 9.19 -32.80 -7.28
CA LEU A 488 10.41 -32.18 -6.76
C LEU A 488 11.65 -32.82 -7.37
N CYS A 489 12.67 -32.00 -7.64
CA CYS A 489 13.93 -32.50 -8.18
C CYS A 489 14.58 -33.54 -7.27
N THR A 490 15.19 -34.52 -7.92
CA THR A 490 16.07 -35.51 -7.27
C THR A 490 17.51 -35.32 -7.74
N ASN A 491 18.44 -36.08 -7.16
CA ASN A 491 19.82 -36.13 -7.64
C ASN A 491 19.94 -36.64 -9.09
N ALA A 492 18.90 -37.29 -9.62
CA ALA A 492 18.84 -37.80 -10.99
C ALA A 492 18.21 -36.80 -11.98
N THR A 493 17.60 -35.71 -11.50
CA THR A 493 16.95 -34.72 -12.36
C THR A 493 17.99 -34.04 -13.26
N ALA A 494 17.76 -34.11 -14.57
CA ALA A 494 18.66 -33.51 -15.55
C ALA A 494 18.67 -31.98 -15.41
N PRO A 495 19.82 -31.31 -15.60
CA PRO A 495 19.90 -29.85 -15.49
C PRO A 495 18.91 -29.09 -16.38
N SER A 496 18.57 -29.62 -17.55
CA SER A 496 17.58 -29.03 -18.48
C SER A 496 16.14 -29.09 -17.98
N ASP A 497 15.84 -29.96 -17.03
CA ASP A 497 14.50 -30.23 -16.51
C ASP A 497 14.24 -29.56 -15.16
N LYS A 498 15.29 -29.03 -14.53
CA LYS A 498 15.18 -28.25 -13.30
C LYS A 498 14.54 -26.89 -13.58
N GLN A 499 13.53 -26.56 -12.81
CA GLN A 499 12.94 -25.23 -12.74
C GLN A 499 12.98 -24.76 -11.28
N TYR A 500 13.19 -23.46 -11.09
CA TYR A 500 13.27 -22.82 -9.79
C TYR A 500 12.31 -21.63 -9.78
N PRO A 501 11.72 -21.27 -8.63
CA PRO A 501 10.93 -20.06 -8.52
C PRO A 501 11.72 -18.83 -8.95
N THR A 502 11.05 -17.90 -9.62
CA THR A 502 11.53 -16.55 -9.87
C THR A 502 10.47 -15.60 -9.34
N VAL A 503 10.58 -15.27 -8.06
CA VAL A 503 9.54 -14.61 -7.26
C VAL A 503 10.17 -13.63 -6.29
N TYR A 504 9.52 -12.49 -6.10
CA TYR A 504 9.99 -11.42 -5.24
C TYR A 504 10.01 -11.86 -3.76
N THR A 505 11.16 -12.16 -3.16
CA THR A 505 11.23 -12.67 -1.77
C THR A 505 11.61 -11.63 -0.71
N PHE A 506 12.17 -10.50 -1.14
CA PHE A 506 12.47 -9.31 -0.34
C PHE A 506 12.48 -8.08 -1.25
N ALA A 507 12.26 -6.86 -0.75
CA ALA A 507 11.91 -5.67 -1.56
C ALA A 507 12.89 -5.20 -2.66
N PHE A 508 14.13 -5.73 -2.73
CA PHE A 508 15.10 -5.41 -3.80
C PHE A 508 15.69 -6.66 -4.49
N ASP A 509 14.88 -7.73 -4.62
CA ASP A 509 15.26 -8.96 -5.33
C ASP A 509 15.47 -8.73 -6.84
N ASP A 510 14.93 -7.64 -7.36
CA ASP A 510 15.07 -7.15 -8.74
C ASP A 510 16.50 -6.69 -9.06
N PHE A 511 17.23 -6.21 -8.05
CA PHE A 511 18.66 -5.95 -8.16
C PHE A 511 19.44 -7.21 -8.60
N LEU A 512 18.99 -8.38 -8.17
CA LEU A 512 19.57 -9.69 -8.48
C LEU A 512 18.86 -10.39 -9.66
N ALA A 513 17.81 -9.78 -10.21
CA ALA A 513 16.93 -10.37 -11.23
C ALA A 513 16.30 -11.70 -10.81
N GLN A 514 16.00 -11.90 -9.52
CA GLN A 514 15.25 -13.07 -9.04
C GLN A 514 13.76 -12.76 -8.75
N ASP A 515 13.35 -11.50 -8.90
CA ASP A 515 12.04 -10.97 -8.57
C ASP A 515 10.90 -11.49 -9.46
N GLY A 516 11.20 -11.74 -10.73
CA GLY A 516 10.21 -12.27 -11.68
C GLY A 516 9.26 -11.22 -12.26
N THR A 517 9.62 -9.94 -12.23
CA THR A 517 8.84 -8.89 -12.92
C THR A 517 8.83 -9.13 -14.42
N LEU A 518 7.63 -9.21 -14.99
CA LEU A 518 7.39 -9.34 -16.43
C LEU A 518 6.84 -8.03 -17.00
N THR A 519 7.18 -7.74 -18.25
CA THR A 519 6.65 -6.58 -18.98
C THR A 519 5.93 -6.97 -20.26
N SER A 520 4.78 -6.36 -20.53
CA SER A 520 4.02 -6.61 -21.76
C SER A 520 3.32 -5.35 -22.26
N ASN A 521 3.28 -5.16 -23.57
CA ASN A 521 2.44 -4.16 -24.24
C ASN A 521 1.44 -4.82 -25.21
N ASN A 522 1.32 -6.15 -25.18
CA ASN A 522 0.52 -6.93 -26.11
C ASN A 522 -0.84 -7.30 -25.50
N ILE A 523 -1.91 -6.69 -26.02
CA ILE A 523 -3.29 -6.99 -25.62
C ILE A 523 -3.93 -8.16 -26.40
N SER A 524 -3.33 -8.56 -27.53
CA SER A 524 -3.86 -9.67 -28.37
C SER A 524 -3.35 -11.04 -27.91
N ASN A 525 -2.21 -11.06 -27.23
CA ASN A 525 -1.62 -12.24 -26.62
C ASN A 525 -1.24 -11.89 -25.18
N PRO A 526 -2.23 -11.74 -24.29
CA PRO A 526 -2.01 -11.17 -22.97
C PRO A 526 -1.27 -12.13 -22.04
N ILE A 527 -0.73 -11.55 -20.97
CA ILE A 527 -0.18 -12.30 -19.85
C ILE A 527 -1.26 -13.21 -19.24
N THR A 528 -0.83 -14.40 -18.86
CA THR A 528 -1.63 -15.39 -18.14
C THR A 528 -1.08 -15.60 -16.75
N VAL A 529 -1.94 -15.49 -15.74
CA VAL A 529 -1.64 -15.81 -14.34
C VAL A 529 -2.31 -17.14 -14.01
N THR A 530 -1.53 -18.15 -13.65
CA THR A 530 -2.04 -19.45 -13.22
C THR A 530 -1.95 -19.56 -11.70
N ILE A 531 -3.07 -19.88 -11.08
CA ILE A 531 -3.14 -20.26 -9.67
C ILE A 531 -2.88 -21.77 -9.65
N ASN A 532 -1.71 -22.19 -9.18
CA ASN A 532 -1.24 -23.56 -9.30
C ASN A 532 -1.98 -24.52 -8.36
N ASP A 533 -1.63 -25.79 -8.47
CA ASP A 533 -2.22 -26.89 -7.70
C ASP A 533 -2.14 -26.62 -6.19
N MET A 534 -3.30 -26.57 -5.54
CA MET A 534 -3.46 -26.35 -4.11
C MET A 534 -3.62 -27.67 -3.34
N SER A 535 -3.36 -28.82 -3.95
CA SER A 535 -3.44 -30.11 -3.29
C SER A 535 -2.64 -30.13 -1.98
N GLY A 536 -3.32 -30.53 -0.90
CA GLY A 536 -2.76 -30.60 0.45
C GLY A 536 -2.74 -29.29 1.25
N TYR A 537 -3.34 -28.21 0.75
CA TYR A 537 -3.54 -26.99 1.54
C TYR A 537 -4.43 -27.26 2.78
N PRO A 538 -4.27 -26.51 3.88
CA PRO A 538 -5.07 -26.71 5.08
C PRO A 538 -6.50 -26.25 4.87
N GLN A 539 -7.45 -27.09 5.23
CA GLN A 539 -8.86 -26.72 5.29
C GLN A 539 -9.11 -25.87 6.53
N THR A 540 -9.15 -24.55 6.35
CA THR A 540 -9.36 -23.62 7.44
C THR A 540 -10.85 -23.37 7.69
N THR A 541 -11.18 -22.97 8.91
CA THR A 541 -12.53 -22.52 9.28
C THR A 541 -12.45 -21.10 9.83
N PRO A 542 -12.28 -20.09 8.95
CA PRO A 542 -12.22 -18.71 9.37
C PRO A 542 -13.48 -18.34 10.17
N GLY A 543 -13.32 -17.44 11.14
CA GLY A 543 -14.45 -16.76 11.77
C GLY A 543 -15.33 -16.02 10.76
N THR A 544 -16.32 -15.27 11.23
CA THR A 544 -17.09 -14.42 10.31
C THR A 544 -16.17 -13.34 9.73
N PRO A 545 -16.19 -13.08 8.41
CA PRO A 545 -15.54 -11.90 7.85
C PRO A 545 -15.97 -10.69 8.67
N PRO A 546 -15.04 -9.83 9.12
CA PRO A 546 -15.40 -8.75 9.99
C PRO A 546 -16.50 -7.93 9.29
N ARG A 547 -17.62 -7.69 9.99
CA ARG A 547 -18.79 -7.01 9.44
C ARG A 547 -18.72 -5.50 9.64
N PRO A 548 -19.35 -4.71 8.77
CA PRO A 548 -19.15 -3.28 8.74
C PRO A 548 -19.47 -2.63 10.07
N ASN A 549 -18.49 -1.92 10.61
CA ASN A 549 -18.72 -0.73 11.37
C ASN A 549 -18.33 0.39 10.41
N ILE A 550 -19.22 0.67 9.45
CA ILE A 550 -19.11 1.86 8.63
C ILE A 550 -19.22 3.02 9.60
N SER A 551 -18.09 3.59 9.99
CA SER A 551 -18.09 4.75 10.86
C SER A 551 -18.59 5.92 10.02
N VAL A 552 -19.88 6.23 10.13
CA VAL A 552 -20.44 7.46 9.59
C VAL A 552 -19.66 8.62 10.19
N ASP A 553 -18.90 9.37 9.40
CA ASP A 553 -18.18 10.53 9.93
C ASP A 553 -19.17 11.61 10.36
N THR A 554 -18.99 12.16 11.57
CA THR A 554 -19.84 13.22 12.12
C THR A 554 -19.92 14.40 11.15
N PRO A 555 -21.12 14.73 10.62
CA PRO A 555 -21.26 15.89 9.77
C PRO A 555 -21.02 17.17 10.59
N THR A 556 -20.51 18.22 9.96
CA THR A 556 -20.49 19.58 10.51
C THR A 556 -21.37 20.46 9.65
N VAL A 557 -22.51 20.87 10.19
CA VAL A 557 -23.48 21.70 9.46
C VAL A 557 -22.92 23.11 9.35
N VAL A 558 -22.72 23.58 8.12
CA VAL A 558 -22.21 24.92 7.82
C VAL A 558 -23.34 25.93 7.87
N SER A 559 -24.48 25.61 7.26
CA SER A 559 -25.65 26.48 7.19
C SER A 559 -26.91 25.69 6.87
N GLY A 560 -28.07 26.34 7.02
CA GLY A 560 -29.31 25.83 6.45
C GLY A 560 -30.27 26.95 6.10
N THR A 561 -31.31 26.62 5.35
CA THR A 561 -32.28 27.57 4.81
C THR A 561 -33.62 26.87 4.59
N LEU A 562 -34.70 27.49 5.05
CA LEU A 562 -36.06 27.12 4.66
C LEU A 562 -36.32 27.68 3.26
N LEU A 563 -36.50 26.81 2.27
CA LEU A 563 -36.64 27.20 0.87
C LEU A 563 -38.08 27.61 0.53
N ASN A 564 -39.07 26.84 0.99
CA ASN A 564 -40.49 27.13 0.77
C ASN A 564 -41.36 26.60 1.93
N CYS A 565 -42.43 27.34 2.25
CA CYS A 565 -43.46 26.98 3.23
C CYS A 565 -44.62 28.01 3.08
N GLN A 566 -45.32 28.00 1.94
CA GLN A 566 -46.07 29.19 1.47
C GLN A 566 -47.61 29.10 1.45
N ASP A 567 -48.25 27.98 1.82
CA ASP A 567 -49.71 27.86 1.64
C ASP A 567 -50.44 27.35 2.90
N GLU A 568 -51.59 27.93 3.24
CA GLU A 568 -52.31 27.85 4.54
C GLU A 568 -52.88 26.46 4.93
N ARG A 569 -52.60 25.40 4.15
CA ARG A 569 -53.23 24.09 4.36
C ARG A 569 -52.35 23.14 5.19
N PRO A 570 -52.89 22.47 6.24
CA PRO A 570 -52.14 21.58 7.14
C PRO A 570 -51.51 20.33 6.49
N SER A 571 -51.88 19.98 5.25
CA SER A 571 -51.46 18.76 4.57
C SER A 571 -50.27 18.93 3.62
N GLN A 572 -49.55 20.07 3.67
CA GLN A 572 -48.45 20.36 2.74
C GLN A 572 -47.06 20.17 3.37
N THR A 573 -46.07 19.87 2.52
CA THR A 573 -44.65 19.74 2.88
C THR A 573 -43.93 21.08 2.70
N CYS A 574 -42.93 21.33 3.54
CA CYS A 574 -42.02 22.46 3.43
C CYS A 574 -40.61 21.94 3.11
N SER A 575 -39.92 22.64 2.22
CA SER A 575 -38.57 22.25 1.77
C SER A 575 -37.50 22.97 2.58
N ILE A 576 -36.58 22.19 3.12
CA ILE A 576 -35.43 22.65 3.91
C ILE A 576 -34.15 22.24 3.18
N ALA A 577 -33.21 23.16 3.05
CA ALA A 577 -31.86 22.85 2.61
C ALA A 577 -30.85 23.05 3.73
N ALA A 578 -29.85 22.19 3.80
CA ALA A 578 -28.69 22.36 4.68
C ALA A 578 -27.40 22.09 3.92
N VAL A 579 -26.38 22.89 4.21
CA VAL A 579 -25.01 22.68 3.75
C VAL A 579 -24.21 22.12 4.91
N PHE A 580 -23.51 21.01 4.69
CA PHE A 580 -22.70 20.36 5.72
C PHE A 580 -21.39 19.85 5.12
N THR A 581 -20.41 19.67 6.00
CA THR A 581 -19.11 19.07 5.68
C THR A 581 -18.95 17.75 6.39
N THR A 582 -18.26 16.80 5.79
CA THR A 582 -17.94 15.51 6.40
C THR A 582 -16.77 14.86 5.67
N LYS A 583 -16.06 13.94 6.32
CA LYS A 583 -15.05 13.09 5.67
C LYS A 583 -15.67 11.92 4.88
N ASN A 584 -16.99 11.75 4.94
CA ASN A 584 -17.71 10.85 4.04
C ASN A 584 -17.58 11.34 2.58
N THR A 585 -17.22 10.41 1.69
CA THR A 585 -16.99 10.58 0.26
C THR A 585 -18.29 10.75 -0.52
N PRO A 586 -18.24 11.27 -1.76
CA PRO A 586 -19.44 11.44 -2.58
C PRO A 586 -20.16 10.13 -2.85
N GLU A 587 -19.43 9.03 -3.04
CA GLU A 587 -19.99 7.70 -3.25
C GLU A 587 -20.80 7.23 -2.04
N GLU A 588 -20.28 7.46 -0.82
CA GLU A 588 -20.98 7.13 0.43
C GLU A 588 -22.26 7.98 0.60
N ILE A 589 -22.14 9.29 0.47
CA ILE A 589 -23.24 10.25 0.72
C ILE A 589 -24.33 10.21 -0.34
N LEU A 590 -23.97 9.97 -1.60
CA LEU A 590 -24.91 10.00 -2.73
C LEU A 590 -25.43 8.59 -3.11
N GLY A 591 -24.69 7.54 -2.77
CA GLY A 591 -25.03 6.17 -3.14
C GLY A 591 -25.62 5.33 -2.00
N SER A 592 -25.06 5.45 -0.79
CA SER A 592 -25.29 4.45 0.27
C SER A 592 -25.97 5.01 1.53
N TYR A 593 -25.75 6.28 1.87
CA TYR A 593 -26.28 6.85 3.11
C TYR A 593 -27.62 7.57 2.93
N ILE A 594 -28.45 7.45 3.95
CA ILE A 594 -29.63 8.28 4.14
C ILE A 594 -29.18 9.58 4.79
N VAL A 595 -29.23 10.68 4.05
CA VAL A 595 -28.91 12.02 4.56
C VAL A 595 -30.18 12.83 4.64
N GLN A 596 -30.49 13.39 5.80
CA GLN A 596 -31.70 14.18 6.04
C GLN A 596 -31.36 15.52 6.68
N ALA A 597 -32.09 16.57 6.29
CA ALA A 597 -32.09 17.87 6.95
C ALA A 597 -33.42 18.14 7.65
N SER A 598 -33.37 18.64 8.87
CA SER A 598 -34.56 19.05 9.62
C SER A 598 -34.28 20.27 10.50
N PRO A 599 -35.33 20.98 10.96
CA PRO A 599 -35.18 22.00 11.98
C PRO A 599 -35.20 21.36 13.38
N ILE A 600 -34.46 21.94 14.32
CA ILE A 600 -34.53 21.61 15.75
C ILE A 600 -34.57 22.90 16.58
N THR A 601 -35.34 22.90 17.67
CA THR A 601 -35.44 24.04 18.60
C THR A 601 -34.10 24.40 19.22
N SER A 602 -33.74 25.68 19.24
CA SER A 602 -32.40 26.10 19.68
C SER A 602 -32.23 26.33 21.19
N THR A 603 -33.15 25.89 22.05
CA THR A 603 -33.08 26.24 23.48
C THR A 603 -32.27 25.24 24.29
N ALA A 604 -31.06 25.65 24.64
CA ALA A 604 -30.19 25.02 25.63
C ALA A 604 -30.71 25.11 27.09
N ASN A 605 -31.99 25.41 27.35
CA ASN A 605 -32.63 25.42 28.67
C ASN A 605 -34.16 25.51 28.54
N GLY A 606 -34.91 24.46 28.89
CA GLY A 606 -36.37 24.53 29.07
C GLY A 606 -37.12 23.29 28.60
N SER A 607 -37.54 22.45 29.53
CA SER A 607 -37.89 21.05 29.32
C SER A 607 -39.27 20.75 28.74
N ASN A 608 -40.06 21.70 28.21
CA ASN A 608 -41.47 21.46 27.89
C ASN A 608 -42.05 22.43 26.84
N CYS A 609 -42.60 21.91 25.75
CA CYS A 609 -43.01 22.68 24.57
C CYS A 609 -44.53 22.76 24.32
N HIS A 610 -45.34 21.82 24.83
CA HIS A 610 -46.79 22.02 24.91
C HIS A 610 -47.41 21.17 26.01
N ARG A 611 -48.56 21.59 26.54
CA ARG A 611 -49.29 20.91 27.62
C ARG A 611 -50.33 19.96 27.02
N ILE A 612 -50.15 18.64 27.18
CA ILE A 612 -51.18 17.64 26.84
C ILE A 612 -52.12 17.56 28.06
N GLY A 613 -53.26 18.25 27.99
CA GLY A 613 -54.26 18.26 29.08
C GLY A 613 -53.88 19.11 30.30
N GLN A 614 -54.58 18.93 31.43
CA GLN A 614 -54.43 19.79 32.62
C GLN A 614 -53.18 19.51 33.48
N SER A 615 -52.33 18.53 33.17
CA SER A 615 -51.23 18.18 34.09
C SER A 615 -49.95 17.63 33.45
N SER A 616 -49.88 17.45 32.13
CA SER A 616 -48.69 16.88 31.48
C SER A 616 -48.14 17.79 30.39
N TRP A 617 -46.82 17.82 30.26
CA TRP A 617 -46.09 18.58 29.24
C TRP A 617 -45.28 17.63 28.35
N ALA A 618 -45.25 17.88 27.04
CA ALA A 618 -44.41 17.16 26.09
C ALA A 618 -43.05 17.85 25.90
N GLN A 619 -41.98 17.05 25.80
CA GLN A 619 -40.62 17.54 25.53
C GLN A 619 -40.50 18.17 24.15
N CYS A 620 -39.66 19.19 24.02
CA CYS A 620 -39.27 19.79 22.75
C CYS A 620 -38.43 18.77 21.97
N GLY A 621 -38.90 18.32 20.80
CA GLY A 621 -38.27 17.21 20.07
C GLY A 621 -38.09 17.54 18.60
N GLY A 622 -36.93 17.16 18.07
CA GLY A 622 -36.67 17.15 16.63
C GLY A 622 -37.69 16.28 15.89
N ILE A 623 -37.76 16.48 14.58
CA ILE A 623 -38.72 15.77 13.73
C ILE A 623 -38.29 14.32 13.57
N ALA A 624 -39.23 13.39 13.77
CA ALA A 624 -38.96 11.97 13.58
C ALA A 624 -38.43 11.71 12.14
N PRO A 625 -37.34 10.94 11.96
CA PRO A 625 -36.76 10.65 10.64
C PRO A 625 -37.76 10.09 9.62
N THR A 626 -38.78 9.35 10.08
CA THR A 626 -39.87 8.81 9.25
C THR A 626 -40.74 9.89 8.60
N ASN A 627 -40.73 11.10 9.15
CA ASN A 627 -41.48 12.25 8.64
C ASN A 627 -40.60 13.15 7.75
N ILE A 628 -39.36 12.77 7.47
CA ILE A 628 -38.43 13.56 6.65
C ILE A 628 -38.16 12.80 5.36
N ASN A 629 -38.52 13.39 4.23
CA ASN A 629 -38.20 12.84 2.92
C ASN A 629 -37.03 13.61 2.32
N THR A 630 -35.96 12.94 1.92
CA THR A 630 -34.84 13.62 1.25
C THR A 630 -35.11 13.70 -0.24
N ILE A 631 -35.07 14.93 -0.76
CA ILE A 631 -35.32 15.22 -2.18
C ILE A 631 -34.05 15.10 -2.99
N SER A 632 -32.94 15.64 -2.46
CA SER A 632 -31.67 15.60 -3.15
C SER A 632 -30.51 15.79 -2.19
N VAL A 633 -29.42 15.09 -2.47
CA VAL A 633 -28.11 15.38 -1.90
C VAL A 633 -27.16 15.65 -3.06
N THR A 634 -26.37 16.70 -2.98
CA THR A 634 -25.42 17.08 -4.03
C THR A 634 -24.09 17.46 -3.42
N LYS A 635 -22.99 16.99 -4.03
CA LYS A 635 -21.64 17.47 -3.71
C LYS A 635 -21.49 18.92 -4.16
N VAL A 636 -21.05 19.78 -3.25
CA VAL A 636 -20.76 21.20 -3.52
C VAL A 636 -19.26 21.39 -3.80
N SER A 637 -18.38 20.81 -2.98
CA SER A 637 -16.93 20.95 -3.12
C SER A 637 -16.15 19.86 -2.35
N GLY A 638 -14.82 19.85 -2.48
CA GLY A 638 -13.90 18.98 -1.74
C GLY A 638 -13.29 17.83 -2.56
N PRO A 639 -12.28 17.13 -2.01
CA PRO A 639 -11.85 17.25 -0.61
C PRO A 639 -11.02 18.51 -0.33
N ASP A 640 -11.10 19.04 0.89
CA ASP A 640 -10.19 20.08 1.40
C ASP A 640 -8.89 19.47 1.96
N SER A 641 -7.99 20.30 2.49
CA SER A 641 -6.71 19.84 3.08
C SER A 641 -6.86 18.91 4.29
N SER A 642 -8.05 18.88 4.90
CA SER A 642 -8.41 18.03 6.03
C SER A 642 -9.26 16.83 5.60
N ALA A 643 -9.33 16.57 4.28
CA ALA A 643 -10.11 15.53 3.63
C ALA A 643 -11.64 15.65 3.81
N ASN A 644 -12.17 16.85 4.11
CA ASN A 644 -13.61 17.06 4.18
C ASN A 644 -14.19 17.38 2.79
N TYR A 645 -15.36 16.83 2.54
CA TYR A 645 -16.22 17.17 1.41
C TYR A 645 -17.38 18.04 1.89
N THR A 646 -17.82 18.98 1.06
CA THR A 646 -18.99 19.81 1.33
C THR A 646 -20.17 19.34 0.49
N TYR A 647 -21.32 19.16 1.13
CA TYR A 647 -22.56 18.73 0.51
C TYR A 647 -23.70 19.70 0.80
N LYS A 648 -24.70 19.69 -0.07
CA LYS A 648 -26.01 20.29 0.15
C LYS A 648 -27.05 19.18 0.12
N VAL A 649 -27.79 19.04 1.21
CA VAL A 649 -28.99 18.20 1.29
C VAL A 649 -30.23 19.09 1.22
N THR A 650 -31.27 18.63 0.52
CA THR A 650 -32.60 19.22 0.53
C THR A 650 -33.60 18.14 0.92
N SER A 651 -34.41 18.43 1.93
CA SER A 651 -35.41 17.54 2.50
C SER A 651 -36.78 18.22 2.54
N GLU A 652 -37.82 17.44 2.35
CA GLU A 652 -39.20 17.80 2.59
C GLU A 652 -39.65 17.29 3.95
N VAL A 653 -40.38 18.15 4.64
CA VAL A 653 -40.90 17.90 5.97
C VAL A 653 -42.34 18.38 6.04
N PRO A 654 -43.28 17.60 6.58
CA PRO A 654 -44.65 18.06 6.78
C PRO A 654 -44.71 19.36 7.58
N ARG A 655 -45.55 20.29 7.13
CA ARG A 655 -45.66 21.63 7.71
C ARG A 655 -46.05 21.57 9.18
N ASP A 656 -46.99 20.70 9.56
CA ASP A 656 -47.44 20.51 10.95
C ASP A 656 -46.28 20.05 11.87
N GLN A 657 -45.32 19.28 11.33
CA GLN A 657 -44.13 18.83 12.07
C GLN A 657 -43.12 19.96 12.26
N ILE A 658 -42.88 20.78 11.23
CA ILE A 658 -42.08 22.01 11.38
C ILE A 658 -42.75 22.95 12.37
N GLU A 659 -44.06 23.15 12.25
CA GLU A 659 -44.84 23.96 13.17
C GLU A 659 -44.69 23.42 14.59
N GLN A 660 -44.80 22.12 14.85
CA GLN A 660 -44.61 21.55 16.20
C GLN A 660 -43.22 21.84 16.79
N VAL A 661 -42.17 21.79 15.97
CA VAL A 661 -40.81 22.21 16.40
C VAL A 661 -40.79 23.70 16.73
N VAL A 662 -41.46 24.54 15.93
CA VAL A 662 -41.46 26.00 16.10
C VAL A 662 -42.44 26.49 17.18
N THR A 663 -43.57 25.80 17.38
CA THR A 663 -44.69 26.15 18.28
C THR A 663 -44.54 25.55 19.68
N GLY A 664 -43.41 24.90 19.95
CA GLY A 664 -42.97 24.62 21.30
C GLY A 664 -42.84 25.86 22.20
N ALA A 665 -42.91 27.06 21.64
CA ALA A 665 -43.10 28.31 22.34
C ALA A 665 -44.56 28.79 22.21
N VAL A 666 -45.39 28.42 23.21
CA VAL A 666 -46.57 29.16 23.70
C VAL A 666 -47.52 29.77 22.65
N TRP A 667 -48.53 29.00 22.22
CA TRP A 667 -49.82 29.58 21.83
C TRP A 667 -50.67 29.86 23.07
N LYS A 668 -50.32 30.94 23.76
CA LYS A 668 -51.29 31.77 24.48
C LYS A 668 -50.85 33.21 24.25
N ASN A 669 -51.66 33.94 23.50
CA ASN A 669 -51.57 35.39 23.34
C ASN A 669 -51.12 36.07 24.65
N CYS A 670 -49.85 36.46 24.72
CA CYS A 670 -49.49 37.65 25.45
C CYS A 670 -49.54 38.77 24.41
N PRO A 671 -50.55 39.66 24.44
CA PRO A 671 -50.43 40.92 23.71
C PRO A 671 -49.10 41.52 24.16
N ASN A 672 -48.21 41.83 23.21
CA ASN A 672 -46.84 42.38 23.39
C ASN A 672 -45.65 41.39 23.35
N SER A 673 -45.80 40.13 22.93
CA SER A 673 -44.62 39.28 22.67
C SER A 673 -43.88 39.73 21.40
N THR A 674 -42.66 40.27 21.55
CA THR A 674 -41.75 40.68 20.46
C THR A 674 -40.71 39.61 20.12
N THR A 675 -40.77 38.46 20.79
CA THR A 675 -39.74 37.40 20.72
C THR A 675 -39.89 36.57 19.44
N GLN A 676 -38.94 36.72 18.52
CA GLN A 676 -38.83 35.86 17.33
C GLN A 676 -38.36 34.46 17.75
N ASN A 677 -39.13 33.43 17.40
CA ASN A 677 -38.70 32.04 17.58
C ASN A 677 -37.48 31.74 16.69
N LYS A 678 -36.48 31.06 17.26
CA LYS A 678 -35.23 30.69 16.59
C LYS A 678 -35.08 29.18 16.59
N PHE A 679 -34.61 28.62 15.48
CA PHE A 679 -34.29 27.19 15.37
C PHE A 679 -32.93 27.01 14.67
N LYS A 680 -32.32 25.84 14.88
CA LYS A 680 -31.11 25.42 14.16
C LYS A 680 -31.49 24.38 13.11
N TYR A 681 -30.61 24.20 12.13
CA TYR A 681 -30.73 23.08 11.19
C TYR A 681 -29.92 21.92 11.72
N TYR A 682 -30.49 20.73 11.60
CA TYR A 682 -29.90 19.47 11.98
C TYR A 682 -29.72 18.64 10.72
N VAL A 683 -28.52 18.09 10.52
CA VAL A 683 -28.25 17.14 9.44
C VAL A 683 -27.90 15.81 10.06
N SER A 684 -28.64 14.78 9.70
CA SER A 684 -28.32 13.39 10.01
C SER A 684 -27.80 12.66 8.78
N VAL A 685 -26.84 11.78 9.03
CA VAL A 685 -26.29 10.84 8.06
C VAL A 685 -26.43 9.45 8.69
N SER A 686 -27.00 8.50 7.94
CA SER A 686 -27.23 7.14 8.41
C SER A 686 -26.88 6.12 7.35
N ASP A 687 -26.30 4.99 7.76
CA ASP A 687 -26.07 3.81 6.94
C ASP A 687 -27.20 2.76 7.08
N GLY A 688 -28.29 3.09 7.79
CA GLY A 688 -29.39 2.18 8.12
C GLY A 688 -29.23 1.43 9.43
N THR A 689 -28.04 1.45 10.06
CA THR A 689 -27.77 0.84 11.37
C THR A 689 -27.31 1.86 12.42
N THR A 690 -26.42 2.78 12.01
CA THR A 690 -25.88 3.86 12.81
C THR A 690 -26.35 5.19 12.23
N THR A 691 -26.71 6.13 13.10
CA THR A 691 -27.09 7.49 12.69
C THR A 691 -26.26 8.49 13.48
N ILE A 692 -25.50 9.32 12.78
CA ILE A 692 -24.75 10.44 13.37
C ILE A 692 -25.28 11.74 12.78
N ALA A 693 -25.32 12.78 13.60
CA ALA A 693 -25.90 14.03 13.20
C ALA A 693 -25.32 15.21 13.97
N ALA A 694 -25.48 16.40 13.40
CA ALA A 694 -24.98 17.64 13.97
C ALA A 694 -25.92 18.82 13.69
N GLU A 695 -25.80 19.83 14.54
CA GLU A 695 -26.54 21.09 14.42
C GLU A 695 -25.71 22.17 13.73
N SER A 696 -26.40 23.11 13.08
CA SER A 696 -25.78 24.33 12.58
C SER A 696 -25.24 25.19 13.73
N PRO A 697 -24.08 25.86 13.54
CA PRO A 697 -23.49 26.72 14.57
C PRO A 697 -24.38 27.94 14.86
N ASN A 698 -25.08 28.42 13.83
CA ASN A 698 -25.95 29.59 13.92
C ASN A 698 -27.43 29.19 13.94
N THR A 699 -28.22 29.97 14.66
CA THR A 699 -29.68 29.90 14.63
C THR A 699 -30.23 30.72 13.48
N SER A 700 -31.26 30.22 12.81
CA SER A 700 -32.05 31.02 11.87
C SER A 700 -33.20 31.71 12.58
N ILE A 701 -33.46 32.94 12.15
CA ILE A 701 -34.62 33.72 12.56
C ILE A 701 -35.80 33.26 11.73
N TYR A 702 -36.94 33.02 12.37
CA TYR A 702 -38.19 32.60 11.73
C TYR A 702 -38.63 33.56 10.60
N HIS A 703 -39.16 32.97 9.52
CA HIS A 703 -39.93 33.67 8.50
C HIS A 703 -41.43 33.47 8.79
N ASN A 704 -42.24 34.55 8.75
CA ASN A 704 -43.69 34.46 8.94
C ASN A 704 -44.29 33.36 8.05
N ILE A 705 -44.88 32.32 8.65
CA ILE A 705 -45.71 31.37 7.92
C ILE A 705 -47.08 32.02 7.69
N PRO A 706 -47.52 32.24 6.43
CA PRO A 706 -48.85 32.77 6.13
C PRO A 706 -49.96 31.81 6.63
N GLY A 707 -51.03 32.37 7.19
CA GLY A 707 -52.21 31.63 7.63
C GLY A 707 -52.35 31.31 9.12
N CYS A 708 -51.42 31.75 9.97
CA CYS A 708 -51.67 31.73 11.42
C CYS A 708 -52.69 32.82 11.77
N ALA A 709 -53.92 32.43 12.10
CA ALA A 709 -55.03 33.32 12.38
C ALA A 709 -54.66 34.40 13.42
N VAL A 710 -54.87 35.66 13.06
CA VAL A 710 -55.03 36.74 14.03
C VAL A 710 -56.39 36.48 14.71
N PRO A 711 -56.46 36.23 16.03
CA PRO A 711 -57.75 36.07 16.68
C PRO A 711 -58.42 37.44 16.78
N ASN A 712 -59.72 37.48 16.46
CA ASN A 712 -60.61 38.57 16.84
C ASN A 712 -60.64 38.76 18.36
#